data_AF-A0AAD6CR20-F1
#
_entry.id   AF-A0AAD6CR20-F1
#
_cell.length_a   1.000
_cell.length_b   1.000
_cell.length_c   1.000
_cell.angle_alpha   90.00
_cell.angle_beta   90.00
_cell.angle_gamma   90.00
#
_symmetry.space_group_name_H-M   'P 1'
#
loop_
_entity.id
_entity.type
_entity.pdbx_description
1 polymer ?
#
loop_
_entity_poly.entity_id
_entity_poly.type
_entity_poly.pdbx_seq_one_letter_code
_entity_poly.pdbx_strand_id
1 'polypeptide(L)'
;MKMTSVIPPNSREDFGIAIICALQVEADAVEALFDQSWDENGDRYGKSRGDQNAYRTGVIGKHNVVLAYMPGIGKSHAARVAASFRSSFQGIRLALIVGICGGVPSGNDNEIFLGDIILSDEIVMYDLGRRFPGGFRRKEGITISTLNVEVRTFLQKLKGQIGREHLLRRTTHHFATLQKRDGDYSCPGGTRDRLYEKTYHHKHHASLRCKKCEKNELCKKAQEATCETLKCDESRLVARPQYFPDKLDIHFGRIASGDTVMKSGVERDKVAEDENVIAFEMEGAGICNNLPFILVKGVCDYADSHKDKIWQKYTAGRAAACMRSLLEQWAAIDPPEGSVERQKDSFQACSYSLDTISEVTSPLPPIDQGHSSPESHDSTFLPKIKSGFKSALASFRANRKLLPRDADLRSLLKTQRVILLDILETMPSSSLEFANDDHDSSHKLRLDGAQAIRKKLEEIENITKSLPFPDNGRSQSKSEVGKLKDALQDLASLVQVFVSLMPQPRKPRLVEQSKEAVSLRSCREFQHFQIVQQAACSLYDAFGTACNAHTVHDLHLSLQPGLDQTLSRVQFNVAYSQISIASGKSIWIKVETKINPPEVISRSTSLPMRGEIRSLKRSVHFEDTSSESHQQVRSQTSSEPLRSLLPKKSFSGVPNLHLQRNLCTLVERFSHQRECNGCIGLLGDNVVCTHLAYMDNQIDSKSTSTSLSQLISLSRTELAESMSLYEQIRLCRYLATAVLYYHATPWLKKAWRSDDIHFFGNGSSLRKMPHNLLYVAMATSVQVQDSSIISQPRLSSYHHIIRNPVLFGLGVMFLELAYEAPLEVLQQPVDIEKGGPQGFADYFTAHRVAESGRKVTGSFKAIIKKCLYCDFGHDSDFMSPGLQQAFYYEVIGGLEKLEAKLQEI
;
A
#
# COMPACT_ATOMS: atom_id res chain seq x y z
N MET A 1 29.85 -24.52 -27.26
CA MET A 1 29.26 -25.24 -26.09
C MET A 1 27.99 -25.92 -26.58
N LYS A 2 27.59 -27.08 -26.01
CA LYS A 2 26.22 -27.58 -26.24
C LYS A 2 25.25 -26.61 -25.57
N MET A 3 24.27 -26.09 -26.30
CA MET A 3 23.12 -25.43 -25.67
C MET A 3 22.36 -26.51 -24.89
N THR A 4 22.25 -26.36 -23.58
CA THR A 4 21.22 -27.05 -22.81
C THR A 4 19.89 -26.50 -23.27
N SER A 5 19.12 -27.29 -24.04
CA SER A 5 17.81 -26.89 -24.54
C SER A 5 16.89 -26.58 -23.36
N VAL A 6 16.67 -25.30 -23.10
CA VAL A 6 15.71 -24.86 -22.09
C VAL A 6 14.33 -25.35 -22.56
N ILE A 7 13.66 -26.14 -21.73
CA ILE A 7 12.34 -26.67 -22.06
C ILE A 7 11.39 -25.46 -22.04
N PRO A 8 10.62 -25.22 -23.13
CA PRO A 8 9.70 -24.09 -23.16
C PRO A 8 8.63 -24.26 -22.07
N PRO A 9 8.24 -23.19 -21.36
CA PRO A 9 7.32 -23.27 -20.23
C PRO A 9 5.99 -23.94 -20.59
N ASN A 10 5.34 -24.55 -19.59
CA ASN A 10 4.06 -25.24 -19.76
C ASN A 10 2.88 -24.27 -19.73
N SER A 11 3.03 -23.16 -19.00
CA SER A 11 1.97 -22.22 -18.62
C SER A 11 2.51 -20.79 -18.50
N ARG A 12 1.61 -19.84 -18.21
CA ARG A 12 1.97 -18.46 -17.84
C ARG A 12 2.50 -18.31 -16.40
N GLU A 13 2.40 -19.37 -15.59
CA GLU A 13 2.89 -19.39 -14.21
C GLU A 13 4.39 -19.72 -14.14
N ASP A 14 4.93 -20.37 -15.17
CA ASP A 14 6.36 -20.73 -15.30
C ASP A 14 7.28 -19.54 -15.71
N PHE A 15 6.73 -18.33 -15.81
CA PHE A 15 7.46 -17.09 -16.11
C PHE A 15 7.80 -16.34 -14.83
N GLY A 16 9.05 -16.44 -14.39
CA GLY A 16 9.53 -15.79 -13.17
C GLY A 16 9.89 -14.31 -13.31
N ILE A 17 10.14 -13.85 -14.55
CA ILE A 17 10.70 -12.52 -14.85
C ILE A 17 9.79 -11.73 -15.81
N ALA A 18 9.39 -10.53 -15.41
CA ALA A 18 8.82 -9.53 -16.31
C ALA A 18 9.90 -8.57 -16.78
N ILE A 19 9.79 -8.09 -18.02
CA ILE A 19 10.58 -6.96 -18.54
C ILE A 19 9.59 -5.91 -19.04
N ILE A 20 9.81 -4.64 -18.71
CA ILE A 20 8.90 -3.54 -19.06
C ILE A 20 9.74 -2.44 -19.73
N CYS A 21 9.34 -2.07 -20.95
CA CYS A 21 9.96 -1.01 -21.76
C CYS A 21 8.92 0.07 -22.11
N ALA A 22 9.31 1.34 -22.03
CA ALA A 22 8.45 2.50 -22.28
C ALA A 22 8.41 2.89 -23.76
N LEU A 23 9.47 2.61 -24.50
CA LEU A 23 9.69 2.97 -25.90
C LEU A 23 10.09 1.75 -26.75
N GLN A 24 9.76 1.78 -28.04
CA GLN A 24 10.13 0.71 -28.98
C GLN A 24 11.64 0.45 -29.00
N VAL A 25 12.48 1.51 -29.01
CA VAL A 25 13.95 1.40 -29.01
C VAL A 25 14.53 0.72 -27.75
N GLU A 26 13.77 0.67 -26.66
CA GLU A 26 14.14 -0.05 -25.43
C GLU A 26 13.75 -1.53 -25.54
N ALA A 27 12.57 -1.81 -26.09
CA ALA A 27 12.10 -3.16 -26.37
C ALA A 27 12.96 -3.86 -27.42
N ASP A 28 13.27 -3.20 -28.55
CA ASP A 28 14.13 -3.71 -29.63
C ASP A 28 15.50 -4.16 -29.08
N ALA A 29 16.06 -3.39 -28.14
CA ALA A 29 17.34 -3.67 -27.50
C ALA A 29 17.28 -4.88 -26.55
N VAL A 30 16.16 -5.07 -25.85
CA VAL A 30 15.90 -6.24 -25.00
C VAL A 30 15.68 -7.50 -25.85
N GLU A 31 14.86 -7.42 -26.90
CA GLU A 31 14.56 -8.53 -27.81
C GLU A 31 15.82 -9.02 -28.55
N ALA A 32 16.69 -8.10 -28.97
CA ALA A 32 17.96 -8.43 -29.60
C ALA A 32 18.94 -9.21 -28.69
N LEU A 33 18.63 -9.32 -27.38
CA LEU A 33 19.38 -10.07 -26.38
C LEU A 33 18.64 -11.30 -25.80
N PHE A 34 17.47 -11.67 -26.36
CA PHE A 34 16.85 -12.98 -26.10
C PHE A 34 17.75 -14.10 -26.65
N ASP A 35 17.86 -15.21 -25.92
CA ASP A 35 18.55 -16.42 -26.39
C ASP A 35 17.66 -17.27 -27.31
N GLN A 36 16.36 -17.28 -27.04
CA GLN A 36 15.31 -17.87 -27.87
C GLN A 36 13.97 -17.20 -27.55
N SER A 37 13.13 -17.01 -28.57
CA SER A 37 11.75 -16.55 -28.42
C SER A 37 10.78 -17.73 -28.48
N TRP A 38 9.69 -17.64 -27.71
CA TRP A 38 8.65 -18.68 -27.62
C TRP A 38 7.40 -18.34 -28.45
N ASP A 39 7.29 -17.10 -28.95
CA ASP A 39 6.15 -16.56 -29.73
C ASP A 39 6.39 -16.53 -31.25
N GLU A 40 7.53 -17.05 -31.74
CA GLU A 40 7.91 -17.02 -33.16
C GLU A 40 6.88 -17.71 -34.08
N ASN A 41 6.19 -18.74 -33.58
CA ASN A 41 5.15 -19.47 -34.28
C ASN A 41 3.73 -19.03 -33.87
N GLY A 42 3.59 -17.83 -33.31
CA GLY A 42 2.36 -17.29 -32.74
C GLY A 42 2.32 -17.34 -31.21
N ASP A 43 1.40 -16.59 -30.61
CA ASP A 43 1.24 -16.51 -29.15
C ASP A 43 0.72 -17.84 -28.57
N ARG A 44 1.65 -18.63 -28.01
CA ARG A 44 1.37 -19.92 -27.36
C ARG A 44 0.69 -19.78 -25.99
N TYR A 45 0.88 -18.67 -25.28
CA TYR A 45 0.54 -18.56 -23.86
C TYR A 45 -0.71 -17.70 -23.60
N GLY A 46 -1.00 -16.77 -24.51
CA GLY A 46 -2.09 -15.83 -24.39
C GLY A 46 -1.90 -14.85 -23.25
N LYS A 47 -3.04 -14.33 -22.77
CA LYS A 47 -3.13 -13.45 -21.60
C LYS A 47 -4.49 -13.59 -20.93
N SER A 48 -4.62 -13.08 -19.72
CA SER A 48 -5.87 -13.16 -18.94
C SER A 48 -7.00 -12.31 -19.57
N ARG A 49 -8.26 -12.74 -19.37
CA ARG A 49 -9.43 -12.00 -19.87
C ARG A 49 -9.50 -10.63 -19.20
N GLY A 50 -9.46 -9.57 -20.01
CA GLY A 50 -9.43 -8.18 -19.55
C GLY A 50 -8.06 -7.52 -19.70
N ASP A 51 -6.99 -8.30 -19.89
CA ASP A 51 -5.65 -7.76 -20.10
C ASP A 51 -5.49 -7.15 -21.50
N GLN A 52 -5.08 -5.87 -21.52
CA GLN A 52 -4.91 -5.08 -22.74
C GLN A 52 -3.45 -4.97 -23.21
N ASN A 53 -2.49 -5.49 -22.45
CA ASN A 53 -1.06 -5.43 -22.79
C ASN A 53 -0.75 -6.20 -24.09
N ALA A 54 0.33 -5.80 -24.77
CA ALA A 54 1.02 -6.63 -25.75
C ALA A 54 2.27 -7.25 -25.09
N TYR A 55 2.60 -8.48 -25.46
CA TYR A 55 3.69 -9.25 -24.87
C TYR A 55 4.56 -9.94 -25.92
N ARG A 56 5.83 -10.17 -25.55
CA ARG A 56 6.76 -11.09 -26.21
C ARG A 56 7.37 -12.00 -25.16
N THR A 57 7.39 -13.31 -25.41
CA THR A 57 7.81 -14.33 -24.43
C THR A 57 9.04 -15.07 -24.93
N GLY A 58 10.04 -15.28 -24.08
CA GLY A 58 11.27 -15.96 -24.47
C GLY A 58 12.10 -16.42 -23.28
N VAL A 59 13.39 -16.63 -23.50
CA VAL A 59 14.37 -17.00 -22.48
C VAL A 59 15.61 -16.11 -22.55
N ILE A 60 16.12 -15.73 -21.38
CA ILE A 60 17.43 -15.07 -21.22
C ILE A 60 18.23 -15.83 -20.15
N GLY A 61 19.35 -16.41 -20.56
CA GLY A 61 20.23 -17.23 -19.73
C GLY A 61 19.55 -18.50 -19.22
N LYS A 62 18.98 -18.44 -18.01
CA LYS A 62 18.25 -19.54 -17.36
C LYS A 62 16.78 -19.19 -17.04
N HIS A 63 16.32 -18.00 -17.41
CA HIS A 63 15.02 -17.48 -16.97
C HIS A 63 14.05 -17.37 -18.14
N ASN A 64 12.84 -17.90 -17.96
CA ASN A 64 11.71 -17.57 -18.82
C ASN A 64 11.30 -16.11 -18.55
N VAL A 65 11.37 -15.29 -19.59
CA VAL A 65 11.08 -13.85 -19.54
C VAL A 65 9.83 -13.52 -20.35
N VAL A 66 9.06 -12.56 -19.86
CA VAL A 66 7.97 -11.94 -20.61
C VAL A 66 8.19 -10.43 -20.67
N LEU A 67 8.47 -9.94 -21.87
CA LEU A 67 8.56 -8.52 -22.21
C LEU A 67 7.15 -7.95 -22.44
N ALA A 68 6.84 -6.82 -21.83
CA ALA A 68 5.64 -6.04 -22.11
C ALA A 68 6.00 -4.69 -22.76
N TYR A 69 5.27 -4.36 -23.82
CA TYR A 69 5.34 -3.07 -24.48
C TYR A 69 4.38 -2.10 -23.78
N MET A 70 4.89 -0.99 -23.25
CA MET A 70 4.00 0.07 -22.75
C MET A 70 3.33 0.81 -23.92
N PRO A 71 2.03 1.15 -23.82
CA PRO A 71 1.32 1.91 -24.86
C PRO A 71 1.66 3.41 -24.86
N GLY A 72 2.56 3.86 -23.97
CA GLY A 72 2.98 5.23 -23.80
C GLY A 72 3.82 5.41 -22.53
N ILE A 73 4.59 6.50 -22.48
CA ILE A 73 5.47 6.90 -21.37
C ILE A 73 4.65 7.23 -20.10
N GLY A 74 5.24 7.12 -18.91
CA GLY A 74 4.69 7.71 -17.68
C GLY A 74 4.04 6.74 -16.69
N LYS A 75 3.85 7.20 -15.45
CA LYS A 75 3.51 6.38 -14.28
C LYS A 75 2.19 5.63 -14.46
N SER A 76 1.18 6.28 -15.05
CA SER A 76 -0.14 5.66 -15.27
C SER A 76 -0.11 4.49 -16.25
N HIS A 77 0.72 4.55 -17.29
CA HIS A 77 0.87 3.44 -18.25
C HIS A 77 1.67 2.29 -17.62
N ALA A 78 2.76 2.62 -16.93
CA ALA A 78 3.60 1.66 -16.22
C ALA A 78 2.80 0.88 -15.15
N ALA A 79 1.99 1.58 -14.35
CA ALA A 79 1.09 1.00 -13.36
C ALA A 79 0.09 0.00 -13.98
N ARG A 80 -0.53 0.36 -15.10
CA ARG A 80 -1.51 -0.48 -15.79
C ARG A 80 -0.86 -1.76 -16.34
N VAL A 81 0.33 -1.65 -16.93
CA VAL A 81 1.09 -2.81 -17.42
C VAL A 81 1.45 -3.75 -16.26
N ALA A 82 1.95 -3.23 -15.15
CA ALA A 82 2.31 -4.02 -13.97
C ALA A 82 1.10 -4.64 -13.24
N ALA A 83 -0.06 -3.99 -13.23
CA ALA A 83 -1.29 -4.57 -12.71
C ALA A 83 -1.76 -5.78 -13.54
N SER A 84 -1.76 -5.66 -14.87
CA SER A 84 -2.09 -6.76 -15.81
C SER A 84 -1.17 -7.99 -15.64
N PHE A 85 0.11 -7.80 -15.33
CA PHE A 85 1.01 -8.92 -15.04
C PHE A 85 0.49 -9.82 -13.90
N ARG A 86 -0.13 -9.24 -12.86
CA ARG A 86 -0.65 -9.99 -11.70
C ARG A 86 -1.81 -10.93 -12.05
N SER A 87 -2.53 -10.70 -13.15
CA SER A 87 -3.58 -11.61 -13.64
C SER A 87 -3.10 -12.52 -14.76
N SER A 88 -2.19 -12.03 -15.62
CA SER A 88 -1.70 -12.78 -16.79
C SER A 88 -0.51 -13.68 -16.51
N PHE A 89 0.47 -13.29 -15.69
CA PHE A 89 1.67 -14.09 -15.41
C PHE A 89 1.90 -14.10 -13.90
N GLN A 90 1.30 -15.08 -13.22
CA GLN A 90 1.21 -15.07 -11.76
C GLN A 90 2.51 -15.49 -11.06
N GLY A 91 3.45 -16.11 -11.78
CA GLY A 91 4.77 -16.49 -11.28
C GLY A 91 5.82 -15.37 -11.23
N ILE A 92 5.48 -14.15 -11.63
CA ILE A 92 6.45 -13.05 -11.76
C ILE A 92 6.95 -12.60 -10.37
N ARG A 93 8.22 -12.90 -10.09
CA ARG A 93 8.91 -12.57 -8.83
C ARG A 93 9.78 -11.31 -8.93
N LEU A 94 10.20 -10.96 -10.15
CA LEU A 94 11.01 -9.77 -10.43
C LEU A 94 10.58 -9.14 -11.76
N ALA A 95 10.33 -7.83 -11.75
CA ALA A 95 10.18 -7.01 -12.95
C ALA A 95 11.44 -6.17 -13.20
N LEU A 96 11.97 -6.21 -14.43
CA LEU A 96 13.06 -5.33 -14.86
C LEU A 96 12.50 -4.20 -15.72
N ILE A 97 12.64 -2.97 -15.24
CA ILE A 97 12.16 -1.77 -15.92
C ILE A 97 13.34 -1.19 -16.70
N VAL A 98 13.47 -1.62 -17.95
CA VAL A 98 14.65 -1.39 -18.79
C VAL A 98 14.40 -0.20 -19.69
N GLY A 99 15.36 0.71 -19.80
CA GLY A 99 15.20 1.84 -20.70
C GLY A 99 16.22 2.96 -20.53
N ILE A 100 15.80 4.17 -20.86
CA ILE A 100 16.63 5.38 -20.82
C ILE A 100 16.17 6.38 -19.74
N CYS A 101 17.07 7.25 -19.30
CA CYS A 101 16.84 8.30 -18.31
C CYS A 101 17.71 9.55 -18.56
N GLY A 102 17.37 10.64 -17.89
CA GLY A 102 18.24 11.81 -17.78
C GLY A 102 19.13 11.72 -16.53
N GLY A 103 20.45 11.74 -16.68
CA GLY A 103 21.40 11.62 -15.57
C GLY A 103 21.69 12.95 -14.86
N VAL A 104 22.14 12.86 -13.61
CA VAL A 104 22.71 13.99 -12.84
C VAL A 104 24.24 13.87 -12.89
N PRO A 105 24.96 14.80 -13.56
CA PRO A 105 26.41 14.67 -13.78
C PRO A 105 27.23 14.42 -12.51
N SER A 106 26.85 15.07 -11.40
CA SER A 106 27.51 15.02 -10.09
C SER A 106 26.64 14.32 -9.04
N GLY A 107 25.90 13.27 -9.43
CA GLY A 107 24.93 12.61 -8.55
C GLY A 107 25.54 11.71 -7.45
N ASN A 108 26.76 11.20 -7.65
CA ASN A 108 27.48 10.32 -6.74
C ASN A 108 28.94 10.82 -6.58
N ASP A 109 29.72 10.14 -5.72
CA ASP A 109 31.18 10.31 -5.63
C ASP A 109 31.89 10.12 -7.00
N ASN A 110 31.31 9.28 -7.88
CA ASN A 110 31.71 9.14 -9.28
C ASN A 110 30.84 10.03 -10.18
N GLU A 111 31.49 10.67 -11.14
CA GLU A 111 30.85 11.43 -12.22
C GLU A 111 30.10 10.52 -13.21
N ILE A 112 28.92 10.99 -13.67
CA ILE A 112 28.02 10.25 -14.56
C ILE A 112 28.10 10.79 -15.99
N PHE A 113 28.33 9.90 -16.97
CA PHE A 113 28.49 10.24 -18.40
C PHE A 113 27.34 9.72 -19.28
N LEU A 114 27.24 10.22 -20.52
CA LEU A 114 26.24 9.72 -21.48
C LEU A 114 26.55 8.28 -21.87
N GLY A 115 25.52 7.44 -21.81
CA GLY A 115 25.61 6.00 -21.97
C GLY A 115 25.98 5.23 -20.69
N ASP A 116 26.32 5.85 -19.57
CA ASP A 116 26.45 5.12 -18.30
C ASP A 116 25.11 4.49 -17.87
N ILE A 117 25.17 3.49 -17.00
CA ILE A 117 23.99 2.73 -16.55
C ILE A 117 23.73 2.99 -15.08
N ILE A 118 22.46 3.15 -14.73
CA ILE A 118 21.98 3.46 -13.39
C ILE A 118 20.99 2.38 -12.94
N LEU A 119 21.29 1.78 -11.79
CA LEU A 119 20.42 0.83 -11.09
C LEU A 119 19.77 1.50 -9.87
N SER A 120 18.44 1.37 -9.76
CA SER A 120 17.69 1.98 -8.66
C SER A 120 17.90 1.25 -7.32
N ASP A 121 18.35 1.98 -6.31
CA ASP A 121 18.22 1.58 -4.91
C ASP A 121 16.86 1.98 -4.32
N GLU A 122 16.41 3.21 -4.63
CA GLU A 122 15.15 3.78 -4.15
C GLU A 122 14.55 4.69 -5.23
N ILE A 123 13.22 4.87 -5.21
CA ILE A 123 12.53 5.82 -6.08
C ILE A 123 12.01 7.02 -5.28
N VAL A 124 12.17 8.22 -5.81
CA VAL A 124 11.63 9.47 -5.26
C VAL A 124 10.57 10.04 -6.20
N MET A 125 9.34 10.27 -5.73
CA MET A 125 8.27 10.88 -6.54
C MET A 125 8.39 12.40 -6.57
N TYR A 126 9.32 12.91 -7.37
CA TYR A 126 9.72 14.33 -7.36
C TYR A 126 8.64 15.30 -7.88
N ASP A 127 7.64 14.79 -8.61
CA ASP A 127 6.52 15.57 -9.14
C ASP A 127 5.25 15.55 -8.25
N LEU A 128 5.30 14.82 -7.12
CA LEU A 128 4.17 14.72 -6.19
C LEU A 128 4.24 15.82 -5.12
N GLY A 129 3.22 16.69 -5.07
CA GLY A 129 3.24 17.85 -4.19
C GLY A 129 2.02 18.76 -4.29
N ARG A 130 2.17 20.02 -3.87
CA ARG A 130 1.12 21.07 -3.90
C ARG A 130 1.68 22.33 -4.56
N ARG A 131 0.88 22.97 -5.42
CA ARG A 131 1.24 24.24 -6.07
C ARG A 131 0.66 25.41 -5.29
N PHE A 132 1.52 26.36 -4.93
CA PHE A 132 1.20 27.60 -4.24
C PHE A 132 1.51 28.79 -5.16
N PRO A 133 1.05 30.02 -4.84
CA PRO A 133 1.42 31.22 -5.60
C PRO A 133 2.94 31.45 -5.69
N GLY A 134 3.69 31.03 -4.66
CA GLY A 134 5.16 31.06 -4.63
C GLY A 134 5.87 29.87 -5.31
N GLY A 135 5.15 29.01 -6.05
CA GLY A 135 5.71 27.87 -6.77
C GLY A 135 5.22 26.50 -6.29
N PHE A 136 5.85 25.44 -6.80
CA PHE A 136 5.54 24.06 -6.44
C PHE A 136 6.34 23.63 -5.20
N ARG A 137 5.67 23.05 -4.20
CA ARG A 137 6.31 22.37 -3.07
C ARG A 137 6.03 20.87 -3.18
N ARG A 138 7.10 20.06 -3.22
CA ARG A 138 7.01 18.60 -3.11
C ARG A 138 6.35 18.17 -1.80
N LYS A 139 5.82 16.95 -1.76
CA LYS A 139 5.36 16.29 -0.54
C LYS A 139 6.52 15.47 0.03
N GLU A 140 7.24 16.10 0.96
CA GLU A 140 8.40 15.55 1.67
C GLU A 140 8.13 14.14 2.23
N GLY A 141 9.16 13.28 2.23
CA GLY A 141 9.11 11.96 2.87
C GLY A 141 8.48 10.82 2.06
N ILE A 142 8.26 10.98 0.74
CA ILE A 142 7.76 9.89 -0.13
C ILE A 142 8.89 9.28 -0.98
N THR A 143 9.82 8.64 -0.28
CA THR A 143 10.77 7.69 -0.86
C THR A 143 10.12 6.31 -0.91
N ILE A 144 10.05 5.70 -2.09
CA ILE A 144 9.44 4.38 -2.27
C ILE A 144 10.50 3.29 -2.15
N SER A 145 10.74 2.81 -0.93
CA SER A 145 11.62 1.66 -0.65
C SER A 145 10.87 0.31 -0.73
N THR A 146 9.99 0.12 -1.73
CA THR A 146 9.12 -1.08 -1.87
C THR A 146 9.85 -2.33 -2.37
N LEU A 147 11.18 -2.29 -2.48
CA LEU A 147 11.98 -3.44 -2.87
C LEU A 147 11.77 -4.60 -1.88
N ASN A 148 11.42 -5.78 -2.38
CA ASN A 148 11.36 -7.00 -1.59
C ASN A 148 12.74 -7.30 -0.96
N VAL A 149 12.78 -8.00 0.18
CA VAL A 149 14.01 -8.42 0.86
C VAL A 149 14.94 -9.17 -0.09
N GLU A 150 14.42 -10.02 -0.97
CA GLU A 150 15.20 -10.74 -1.99
C GLU A 150 15.89 -9.76 -2.96
N VAL A 151 15.14 -8.79 -3.50
CA VAL A 151 15.66 -7.77 -4.43
C VAL A 151 16.72 -6.89 -3.76
N ARG A 152 16.50 -6.47 -2.51
CA ARG A 152 17.51 -5.72 -1.74
C ARG A 152 18.77 -6.54 -1.49
N THR A 153 18.62 -7.80 -1.10
CA THR A 153 19.76 -8.70 -0.87
C THR A 153 20.58 -8.92 -2.14
N PHE A 154 19.90 -9.06 -3.29
CA PHE A 154 20.55 -9.15 -4.59
C PHE A 154 21.28 -7.86 -5.00
N LEU A 155 20.68 -6.68 -4.82
CA LEU A 155 21.36 -5.40 -5.09
C LEU A 155 22.58 -5.21 -4.18
N GLN A 156 22.51 -5.59 -2.90
CA GLN A 156 23.67 -5.54 -2.00
C GLN A 156 24.79 -6.50 -2.42
N LYS A 157 24.45 -7.73 -2.87
CA LYS A 157 25.41 -8.67 -3.49
C LYS A 157 26.09 -8.05 -4.73
N LEU A 158 25.35 -7.30 -5.55
CA LEU A 158 25.89 -6.63 -6.75
C LEU A 158 26.72 -5.38 -6.44
N LYS A 159 26.46 -4.71 -5.31
CA LYS A 159 27.24 -3.54 -4.84
C LYS A 159 28.62 -3.90 -4.33
N GLY A 160 28.80 -5.10 -3.76
CA GLY A 160 30.11 -5.62 -3.40
C GLY A 160 31.06 -5.68 -4.61
N GLN A 161 32.36 -5.47 -4.39
CA GLN A 161 33.37 -5.31 -5.45
C GLN A 161 33.28 -6.38 -6.55
N ILE A 162 33.32 -7.67 -6.17
CA ILE A 162 33.23 -8.81 -7.09
C ILE A 162 31.91 -8.79 -7.87
N GLY A 163 30.81 -8.33 -7.25
CA GLY A 163 29.52 -8.14 -7.89
C GLY A 163 29.55 -7.05 -8.97
N ARG A 164 30.13 -5.89 -8.66
CA ARG A 164 30.32 -4.78 -9.62
C ARG A 164 31.19 -5.20 -10.81
N GLU A 165 32.34 -5.81 -10.54
CA GLU A 165 33.27 -6.31 -11.57
C GLU A 165 32.60 -7.36 -12.47
N HIS A 166 31.86 -8.31 -11.89
CA HIS A 166 31.13 -9.34 -12.63
C HIS A 166 29.97 -8.80 -13.46
N LEU A 167 29.26 -7.79 -12.94
CA LEU A 167 28.15 -7.12 -13.62
C LEU A 167 28.68 -6.30 -14.79
N LEU A 168 29.73 -5.49 -14.57
CA LEU A 168 30.36 -4.66 -15.59
C LEU A 168 30.94 -5.51 -16.73
N ARG A 169 31.80 -6.49 -16.41
CA ARG A 169 32.47 -7.35 -17.40
C ARG A 169 31.49 -8.08 -18.31
N ARG A 170 30.40 -8.60 -17.77
CA ARG A 170 29.31 -9.25 -18.53
C ARG A 170 28.50 -8.24 -19.36
N THR A 171 28.20 -7.07 -18.80
CA THR A 171 27.48 -6.00 -19.53
C THR A 171 28.26 -5.59 -20.78
N THR A 172 29.57 -5.35 -20.65
CA THR A 172 30.44 -5.03 -21.80
C THR A 172 30.48 -6.16 -22.83
N HIS A 173 30.49 -7.43 -22.40
CA HIS A 173 30.47 -8.58 -23.31
C HIS A 173 29.15 -8.71 -24.09
N HIS A 174 28.01 -8.59 -23.42
CA HIS A 174 26.68 -8.64 -24.04
C HIS A 174 26.46 -7.45 -24.97
N PHE A 175 26.90 -6.25 -24.57
CA PHE A 175 26.81 -5.07 -25.40
C PHE A 175 27.70 -5.15 -26.66
N ALA A 176 28.95 -5.59 -26.52
CA ALA A 176 29.84 -5.84 -27.66
C ALA A 176 29.37 -6.99 -28.58
N THR A 177 28.44 -7.83 -28.12
CA THR A 177 27.76 -8.84 -28.94
C THR A 177 26.56 -8.24 -29.67
N LEU A 178 25.75 -7.41 -28.99
CA LEU A 178 24.66 -6.65 -29.59
C LEU A 178 25.16 -5.74 -30.73
N GLN A 179 26.24 -4.99 -30.51
CA GLN A 179 26.87 -4.11 -31.52
C GLN A 179 27.39 -4.85 -32.76
N LYS A 180 27.68 -6.15 -32.66
CA LYS A 180 28.07 -7.01 -33.80
C LYS A 180 26.86 -7.56 -34.56
N ARG A 181 25.70 -7.64 -33.91
CA ARG A 181 24.42 -8.08 -34.50
C ARG A 181 23.71 -6.94 -35.20
N ASP A 182 23.74 -5.75 -34.62
CA ASP A 182 23.19 -4.51 -35.17
C ASP A 182 24.16 -3.34 -34.91
N GLY A 183 24.68 -2.77 -36.00
CA GLY A 183 25.66 -1.68 -35.97
C GLY A 183 25.10 -0.34 -35.50
N ASP A 184 23.78 -0.16 -35.47
CA ASP A 184 23.13 1.06 -34.97
C ASP A 184 23.35 1.28 -33.46
N TYR A 185 23.75 0.24 -32.71
CA TYR A 185 24.16 0.35 -31.31
C TYR A 185 25.59 0.91 -31.16
N SER A 186 26.17 1.51 -32.20
CA SER A 186 27.46 2.20 -32.15
C SER A 186 27.46 3.41 -31.21
N CYS A 187 28.62 3.73 -30.62
CA CYS A 187 28.77 4.91 -29.76
C CYS A 187 28.65 6.20 -30.58
N PRO A 188 27.84 7.19 -30.16
CA PRO A 188 27.78 8.51 -30.82
C PRO A 188 29.10 9.28 -30.83
N GLY A 189 30.10 8.86 -30.06
CA GLY A 189 31.44 9.46 -29.99
C GLY A 189 31.58 10.46 -28.85
N GLY A 190 32.75 10.45 -28.19
CA GLY A 190 32.95 11.19 -26.94
C GLY A 190 32.83 12.72 -27.04
N THR A 191 33.06 13.29 -28.22
CA THR A 191 32.85 14.73 -28.49
C THR A 191 31.37 15.14 -28.51
N ARG A 192 30.44 14.17 -28.43
CA ARG A 192 28.99 14.40 -28.28
C ARG A 192 28.49 14.24 -26.84
N ASP A 193 29.36 13.91 -25.88
CA ASP A 193 29.05 14.09 -24.47
C ASP A 193 29.26 15.57 -24.12
N ARG A 194 28.15 16.31 -24.01
CA ARG A 194 28.16 17.76 -23.85
C ARG A 194 27.22 18.17 -22.72
N LEU A 195 27.81 18.56 -21.61
CA LEU A 195 27.13 19.20 -20.49
C LEU A 195 27.34 20.71 -20.58
N TYR A 196 26.27 21.47 -20.75
CA TYR A 196 26.30 22.93 -20.63
C TYR A 196 26.09 23.38 -19.18
N GLU A 197 26.52 24.60 -18.85
CA GLU A 197 26.18 25.24 -17.57
C GLU A 197 24.67 25.20 -17.32
N LYS A 198 24.26 24.89 -16.08
CA LYS A 198 22.84 24.69 -15.72
C LYS A 198 21.92 25.90 -15.93
N THR A 199 22.51 27.10 -16.00
CA THR A 199 21.84 28.39 -16.27
C THR A 199 21.81 28.75 -17.76
N TYR A 200 22.57 28.04 -18.60
CA TYR A 200 22.54 28.23 -20.03
C TYR A 200 21.22 27.72 -20.62
N HIS A 201 20.72 28.39 -21.68
CA HIS A 201 19.40 28.12 -22.23
C HIS A 201 19.50 27.65 -23.68
N HIS A 202 18.89 26.49 -23.95
CA HIS A 202 18.70 25.98 -25.30
C HIS A 202 17.69 26.83 -26.07
N LYS A 203 18.19 27.79 -26.84
CA LYS A 203 17.39 28.78 -27.59
C LYS A 203 18.13 29.20 -28.87
N HIS A 204 17.46 29.91 -29.77
CA HIS A 204 18.14 30.52 -30.92
C HIS A 204 19.15 31.58 -30.44
N HIS A 205 20.43 31.40 -30.75
CA HIS A 205 21.50 32.33 -30.41
C HIS A 205 21.99 33.09 -31.65
N ALA A 206 22.12 34.42 -31.53
CA ALA A 206 22.70 35.40 -32.47
C ALA A 206 22.20 35.46 -33.94
N SER A 207 21.49 34.45 -34.45
CA SER A 207 21.36 34.19 -35.90
C SER A 207 19.94 34.20 -36.46
N LEU A 208 18.91 34.16 -35.60
CA LEU A 208 17.49 34.13 -35.97
C LEU A 208 16.72 35.12 -35.10
N ARG A 209 15.99 36.07 -35.73
CA ARG A 209 15.14 37.10 -35.07
C ARG A 209 13.90 36.49 -34.39
N CYS A 210 14.12 35.71 -33.35
CA CYS A 210 13.08 35.04 -32.59
C CYS A 210 12.71 35.87 -31.36
N LYS A 211 11.69 36.73 -31.50
CA LYS A 211 11.12 37.59 -30.43
C LYS A 211 10.82 36.90 -29.10
N LYS A 212 10.69 35.56 -29.10
CA LYS A 212 10.60 34.74 -27.89
C LYS A 212 11.97 34.48 -27.25
N CYS A 213 12.92 33.93 -28.00
CA CYS A 213 14.29 33.67 -27.52
C CYS A 213 15.03 34.95 -27.11
N GLU A 214 14.73 36.09 -27.75
CA GLU A 214 15.19 37.43 -27.37
C GLU A 214 14.79 37.80 -25.93
N LYS A 215 13.60 37.37 -25.49
CA LYS A 215 13.06 37.60 -24.13
C LYS A 215 13.26 36.42 -23.16
N ASN A 216 14.00 35.38 -23.55
CA ASN A 216 14.07 34.08 -22.85
C ASN A 216 12.71 33.34 -22.73
N GLU A 217 11.71 33.69 -23.55
CA GLU A 217 10.43 32.96 -23.62
C GLU A 217 10.59 31.60 -24.36
N LEU A 218 9.76 30.62 -23.99
CA LEU A 218 9.75 29.29 -24.58
C LEU A 218 9.40 29.31 -26.08
N CYS A 219 10.31 28.82 -26.92
CA CYS A 219 10.14 28.69 -28.36
C CYS A 219 10.22 27.22 -28.79
N LYS A 220 9.09 26.64 -29.21
CA LYS A 220 8.99 25.22 -29.61
C LYS A 220 10.06 24.81 -30.63
N LYS A 221 10.27 25.62 -31.68
CA LYS A 221 11.28 25.37 -32.72
C LYS A 221 12.72 25.24 -32.17
N ALA A 222 13.04 25.88 -31.04
CA ALA A 222 14.33 25.69 -30.39
C ALA A 222 14.32 24.47 -29.44
N GLN A 223 13.21 24.22 -28.73
CA GLN A 223 13.04 23.05 -27.85
C GLN A 223 13.04 21.70 -28.60
N GLU A 224 12.95 21.73 -29.93
CA GLU A 224 12.91 20.60 -30.86
C GLU A 224 14.15 20.51 -31.77
N ALA A 225 15.06 21.50 -31.70
CA ALA A 225 16.29 21.57 -32.51
C ALA A 225 17.53 21.07 -31.76
N THR A 226 18.60 20.68 -32.47
CA THR A 226 19.86 20.25 -31.85
C THR A 226 20.76 21.43 -31.44
N CYS A 227 21.79 21.16 -30.65
CA CYS A 227 22.77 22.18 -30.23
C CYS A 227 23.55 22.78 -31.41
N GLU A 228 23.87 21.97 -32.43
CA GLU A 228 24.50 22.41 -33.69
C GLU A 228 23.57 23.33 -34.48
N THR A 229 22.28 22.96 -34.53
CA THR A 229 21.24 23.70 -35.26
C THR A 229 21.02 25.09 -34.66
N LEU A 230 21.07 25.20 -33.34
CA LEU A 230 20.95 26.48 -32.61
C LEU A 230 22.27 27.23 -32.45
N LYS A 231 23.39 26.59 -32.77
CA LYS A 231 24.76 27.06 -32.51
C LYS A 231 24.95 27.43 -31.04
N CYS A 232 24.68 26.47 -30.16
CA CYS A 232 24.95 26.61 -28.73
C CYS A 232 26.45 26.87 -28.48
N ASP A 233 26.72 27.84 -27.62
CA ASP A 233 28.04 28.39 -27.35
C ASP A 233 28.92 27.38 -26.57
N GLU A 234 29.93 26.83 -27.25
CA GLU A 234 30.83 25.83 -26.68
C GLU A 234 31.68 26.39 -25.52
N SER A 235 31.81 27.71 -25.35
CA SER A 235 32.44 28.32 -24.16
C SER A 235 31.61 28.18 -22.88
N ARG A 236 30.33 27.75 -23.02
CA ARG A 236 29.37 27.52 -21.93
C ARG A 236 29.28 26.03 -21.56
N LEU A 237 30.16 25.19 -22.11
CA LEU A 237 30.33 23.79 -21.71
C LEU A 237 31.04 23.72 -20.35
N VAL A 238 30.60 22.79 -19.50
CA VAL A 238 31.26 22.49 -18.23
C VAL A 238 32.56 21.74 -18.53
N ALA A 239 33.67 22.15 -17.92
CA ALA A 239 34.93 21.42 -17.98
C ALA A 239 34.82 20.13 -17.14
N ARG A 240 35.17 18.98 -17.73
CA ARG A 240 35.00 17.65 -17.13
C ARG A 240 36.24 16.78 -17.37
N PRO A 241 36.53 15.81 -16.49
CA PRO A 241 37.39 14.66 -16.79
C PRO A 241 37.14 14.06 -18.18
N GLN A 242 38.20 13.57 -18.81
CA GLN A 242 38.14 13.04 -20.17
C GLN A 242 37.24 11.81 -20.24
N TYR A 243 36.14 11.91 -21.00
CA TYR A 243 35.28 10.77 -21.30
C TYR A 243 35.98 9.80 -22.27
N PHE A 244 35.93 8.51 -21.94
CA PHE A 244 36.47 7.42 -22.74
C PHE A 244 35.31 6.57 -23.30
N PRO A 245 35.03 6.59 -24.62
CA PRO A 245 33.85 5.94 -25.21
C PRO A 245 33.66 4.44 -24.93
N ASP A 246 34.77 3.73 -24.69
CA ASP A 246 34.78 2.30 -24.38
C ASP A 246 34.65 2.01 -22.87
N LYS A 247 34.76 3.04 -22.02
CA LYS A 247 34.51 2.93 -20.58
C LYS A 247 33.01 2.93 -20.34
N LEU A 248 32.56 2.02 -19.47
CA LEU A 248 31.23 1.96 -18.90
C LEU A 248 31.41 1.98 -17.38
N ASP A 249 30.61 2.78 -16.67
CA ASP A 249 30.38 2.56 -15.23
C ASP A 249 28.91 2.22 -14.97
N ILE A 250 28.67 1.54 -13.85
CA ILE A 250 27.34 1.13 -13.40
C ILE A 250 27.11 1.73 -12.02
N HIS A 251 26.34 2.81 -12.00
CA HIS A 251 26.02 3.57 -10.81
C HIS A 251 24.82 2.94 -10.10
N PHE A 252 24.82 3.00 -8.77
CA PHE A 252 23.68 2.64 -7.94
C PHE A 252 23.27 3.91 -7.17
N GLY A 253 21.97 4.13 -7.00
CA GLY A 253 21.48 5.27 -6.24
C GLY A 253 19.98 5.52 -6.40
N ARG A 254 19.53 6.70 -5.96
CA ARG A 254 18.12 7.07 -6.03
C ARG A 254 17.74 7.62 -7.39
N ILE A 255 16.57 7.25 -7.88
CA ILE A 255 16.02 7.75 -9.14
C ILE A 255 14.76 8.58 -8.87
N ALA A 256 14.73 9.79 -9.42
CA ALA A 256 13.55 10.64 -9.43
C ALA A 256 12.58 10.18 -10.53
N SER A 257 11.34 9.84 -10.15
CA SER A 257 10.29 9.37 -11.06
C SER A 257 9.13 10.35 -11.08
N GLY A 258 8.63 10.71 -12.27
CA GLY A 258 7.53 11.67 -12.42
C GLY A 258 6.93 11.73 -13.84
N ASP A 259 5.69 12.19 -13.98
CA ASP A 259 5.03 12.34 -15.29
C ASP A 259 5.50 13.60 -16.03
N THR A 260 6.29 14.46 -15.39
CA THR A 260 6.99 15.57 -16.03
C THR A 260 8.35 15.13 -16.58
N VAL A 261 8.67 15.52 -17.82
CA VAL A 261 10.05 15.42 -18.34
C VAL A 261 10.88 16.53 -17.71
N MET A 262 11.89 16.19 -16.91
CA MET A 262 12.84 17.19 -16.41
C MET A 262 13.67 17.75 -17.59
N LYS A 263 13.56 19.06 -17.80
CA LYS A 263 14.24 19.83 -18.88
C LYS A 263 14.88 21.14 -18.37
N SER A 264 15.31 21.19 -17.11
CA SER A 264 15.87 22.40 -16.48
C SER A 264 17.06 22.01 -15.62
N GLY A 265 18.28 22.42 -16.01
CA GLY A 265 19.48 22.12 -15.23
C GLY A 265 19.43 22.69 -13.80
N VAL A 266 18.77 23.84 -13.60
CA VAL A 266 18.61 24.47 -12.28
C VAL A 266 17.67 23.65 -11.38
N GLU A 267 16.50 23.23 -11.87
CA GLU A 267 15.57 22.43 -11.06
C GLU A 267 16.03 20.97 -10.93
N ARG A 268 16.75 20.42 -11.91
CA ARG A 268 17.47 19.14 -11.83
C ARG A 268 18.42 19.13 -10.65
N ASP A 269 19.38 20.07 -10.63
CA ASP A 269 20.40 20.16 -9.58
C ASP A 269 19.77 20.34 -8.20
N LYS A 270 18.74 21.19 -8.10
CA LYS A 270 18.02 21.43 -6.86
C LYS A 270 17.28 20.18 -6.37
N VAL A 271 16.60 19.44 -7.25
CA VAL A 271 15.97 18.15 -6.88
C VAL A 271 17.03 17.10 -6.50
N ALA A 272 18.20 17.11 -7.15
CA ALA A 272 19.32 16.24 -6.79
C ALA A 272 19.88 16.56 -5.40
N GLU A 273 20.11 17.84 -5.09
CA GLU A 273 20.57 18.34 -3.79
C GLU A 273 19.53 18.10 -2.68
N ASP A 274 18.24 18.32 -2.95
CA ASP A 274 17.15 18.14 -1.98
C ASP A 274 16.91 16.65 -1.59
N GLU A 275 17.05 15.71 -2.54
CA GLU A 275 16.58 14.32 -2.40
C GLU A 275 17.71 13.25 -2.46
N ASN A 276 18.93 13.66 -2.84
CA ASN A 276 20.07 12.80 -3.20
C ASN A 276 19.77 11.84 -4.36
N VAL A 277 19.26 12.37 -5.48
CA VAL A 277 18.92 11.60 -6.70
C VAL A 277 19.96 11.76 -7.82
N ILE A 278 20.21 10.66 -8.53
CA ILE A 278 21.26 10.57 -9.56
C ILE A 278 20.72 10.47 -10.99
N ALA A 279 19.40 10.29 -11.15
CA ALA A 279 18.72 10.16 -12.43
C ALA A 279 17.26 10.63 -12.37
N PHE A 280 16.69 10.92 -13.55
CA PHE A 280 15.29 11.28 -13.80
C PHE A 280 14.66 10.37 -14.86
N GLU A 281 13.55 9.71 -14.53
CA GLU A 281 12.74 8.90 -15.43
C GLU A 281 11.24 9.06 -15.12
N MET A 282 10.36 8.28 -15.77
CA MET A 282 8.92 8.55 -15.76
C MET A 282 8.02 7.35 -15.42
N GLU A 283 8.56 6.13 -15.28
CA GLU A 283 7.78 4.90 -15.18
C GLU A 283 7.75 4.30 -13.78
N GLY A 284 8.90 4.26 -13.09
CA GLY A 284 9.15 3.38 -11.96
C GLY A 284 8.18 3.56 -10.79
N ALA A 285 7.82 4.80 -10.46
CA ALA A 285 6.86 5.08 -9.39
C ALA A 285 5.43 4.58 -9.68
N GLY A 286 5.08 4.29 -10.93
CA GLY A 286 3.80 3.64 -11.29
C GLY A 286 3.77 2.15 -10.98
N ILE A 287 4.92 1.47 -11.06
CA ILE A 287 5.04 0.01 -10.88
C ILE A 287 5.14 -0.36 -9.39
N CYS A 288 5.47 0.62 -8.55
CA CYS A 288 5.46 0.51 -7.10
C CYS A 288 4.14 -0.05 -6.55
N ASN A 289 4.25 -0.99 -5.60
CA ASN A 289 3.17 -1.79 -5.01
C ASN A 289 2.52 -2.84 -5.93
N ASN A 290 2.79 -2.83 -7.25
CA ASN A 290 2.27 -3.86 -8.16
C ASN A 290 3.15 -5.12 -8.18
N LEU A 291 4.46 -4.97 -8.38
CA LEU A 291 5.46 -6.04 -8.50
C LEU A 291 6.75 -5.68 -7.73
N PRO A 292 7.57 -6.65 -7.28
CA PRO A 292 8.98 -6.39 -6.95
C PRO A 292 9.76 -6.06 -8.23
N PHE A 293 10.60 -5.02 -8.23
CA PHE A 293 11.25 -4.55 -9.45
C PHE A 293 12.69 -4.06 -9.25
N ILE A 294 13.43 -3.90 -10.35
CA ILE A 294 14.67 -3.10 -10.45
C ILE A 294 14.55 -2.21 -11.70
N LEU A 295 14.90 -0.92 -11.60
CA LEU A 295 15.11 -0.08 -12.79
C LEU A 295 16.52 -0.30 -13.33
N VAL A 296 16.61 -0.51 -14.64
CA VAL A 296 17.87 -0.63 -15.39
C VAL A 296 17.86 0.47 -16.45
N LYS A 297 18.30 1.66 -16.06
CA LYS A 297 18.14 2.88 -16.87
C LYS A 297 19.51 3.38 -17.34
N GLY A 298 19.72 3.46 -18.64
CA GLY A 298 20.90 4.10 -19.23
C GLY A 298 20.73 5.62 -19.36
N VAL A 299 21.82 6.38 -19.26
CA VAL A 299 21.81 7.85 -19.32
C VAL A 299 21.86 8.34 -20.77
N CYS A 300 20.75 8.88 -21.30
CA CYS A 300 20.71 9.39 -22.68
C CYS A 300 20.79 10.92 -22.79
N ASP A 301 20.57 11.63 -21.68
CA ASP A 301 20.67 13.10 -21.59
C ASP A 301 20.99 13.54 -20.15
N TYR A 302 21.20 14.83 -19.91
CA TYR A 302 21.52 15.37 -18.58
C TYR A 302 20.34 16.05 -17.86
N ALA A 303 19.11 15.59 -18.10
CA ALA A 303 17.88 16.12 -17.52
C ALA A 303 17.69 17.65 -17.67
N ASP A 304 18.24 18.23 -18.74
CA ASP A 304 18.25 19.69 -18.97
C ASP A 304 17.57 20.07 -20.30
N SER A 305 17.84 21.28 -20.80
CA SER A 305 17.24 21.78 -22.04
C SER A 305 17.94 21.28 -23.32
N HIS A 306 19.13 20.70 -23.25
CA HIS A 306 20.03 20.44 -24.39
C HIS A 306 19.92 19.00 -24.93
N LYS A 307 18.79 18.32 -24.64
CA LYS A 307 18.57 16.90 -24.95
C LYS A 307 18.62 16.60 -26.45
N ASP A 308 19.39 15.58 -26.82
CA ASP A 308 19.41 14.99 -28.16
C ASP A 308 18.91 13.52 -28.10
N LYS A 309 18.31 13.03 -29.17
CA LYS A 309 17.91 11.62 -29.32
C LYS A 309 19.05 10.72 -29.79
N ILE A 310 20.17 11.28 -30.29
CA ILE A 310 21.29 10.50 -30.87
C ILE A 310 21.86 9.44 -29.91
N TRP A 311 21.80 9.68 -28.60
CA TRP A 311 22.27 8.75 -27.57
C TRP A 311 21.29 7.61 -27.25
N GLN A 312 20.01 7.69 -27.67
CA GLN A 312 18.96 6.79 -27.18
C GLN A 312 19.17 5.31 -27.55
N LYS A 313 19.47 4.97 -28.82
CA LYS A 313 19.65 3.55 -29.22
C LYS A 313 20.89 2.92 -28.59
N TYR A 314 22.04 3.61 -28.62
CA TYR A 314 23.27 3.21 -27.90
C TYR A 314 23.00 2.91 -26.42
N THR A 315 22.31 3.83 -25.75
CA THR A 315 22.03 3.79 -24.31
C THR A 315 21.03 2.68 -23.95
N ALA A 316 19.99 2.48 -24.76
CA ALA A 316 19.05 1.38 -24.61
C ALA A 316 19.75 0.01 -24.77
N GLY A 317 20.65 -0.12 -25.77
CA GLY A 317 21.49 -1.31 -25.94
C GLY A 317 22.37 -1.61 -24.74
N ARG A 318 23.01 -0.59 -24.15
CA ARG A 318 23.79 -0.72 -22.91
C ARG A 318 22.90 -1.16 -21.73
N ALA A 319 21.74 -0.53 -21.54
CA ALA A 319 20.80 -0.88 -20.48
C ALA A 319 20.28 -2.33 -20.60
N ALA A 320 19.92 -2.77 -21.81
CA ALA A 320 19.51 -4.15 -22.08
C ALA A 320 20.65 -5.16 -21.85
N ALA A 321 21.89 -4.82 -22.22
CA ALA A 321 23.07 -5.64 -21.92
C ALA A 321 23.30 -5.79 -20.40
N CYS A 322 23.00 -4.76 -19.61
CA CYS A 322 23.05 -4.83 -18.15
C CYS A 322 21.90 -5.66 -17.58
N MET A 323 20.68 -5.52 -18.10
CA MET A 323 19.54 -6.39 -17.75
C MET A 323 19.90 -7.87 -17.94
N ARG A 324 20.52 -8.24 -19.07
CA ARG A 324 21.01 -9.61 -19.29
C ARG A 324 22.08 -10.02 -18.26
N SER A 325 23.04 -9.14 -17.98
CA SER A 325 24.09 -9.33 -16.97
C SER A 325 23.56 -9.46 -15.52
N LEU A 326 22.41 -8.85 -15.22
CA LEU A 326 21.69 -9.01 -13.95
C LEU A 326 21.02 -10.39 -13.90
N LEU A 327 20.28 -10.77 -14.94
CA LEU A 327 19.58 -12.07 -14.99
C LEU A 327 20.53 -13.26 -14.89
N GLU A 328 21.72 -13.19 -15.51
CA GLU A 328 22.78 -14.20 -15.37
C GLU A 328 23.37 -14.34 -13.95
N GLN A 329 23.01 -13.44 -13.02
CA GLN A 329 23.44 -13.45 -11.61
C GLN A 329 22.28 -13.60 -10.62
N TRP A 330 21.04 -13.47 -11.09
CA TRP A 330 19.80 -13.75 -10.36
C TRP A 330 19.61 -15.26 -10.19
N ALA A 331 19.04 -15.68 -9.05
CA ALA A 331 18.83 -17.10 -8.78
C ALA A 331 17.62 -17.63 -9.56
N ALA A 332 17.82 -18.74 -10.28
CA ALA A 332 16.70 -19.57 -10.70
C ALA A 332 16.14 -20.33 -9.48
N ILE A 333 14.86 -20.68 -9.53
CA ILE A 333 14.28 -21.67 -8.60
C ILE A 333 14.56 -23.05 -9.19
N ASP A 334 14.88 -24.04 -8.35
CA ASP A 334 14.84 -25.44 -8.76
C ASP A 334 13.40 -25.81 -9.15
N PRO A 335 13.17 -26.50 -10.29
CA PRO A 335 11.83 -26.93 -10.68
C PRO A 335 11.29 -27.93 -9.64
N PRO A 336 9.97 -27.94 -9.36
CA PRO A 336 9.39 -28.89 -8.41
C PRO A 336 9.70 -30.33 -8.83
N GLU A 337 10.10 -31.16 -7.86
CA GLU A 337 10.56 -32.53 -8.11
C GLU A 337 9.46 -33.40 -8.74
N GLY A 338 9.51 -33.55 -10.06
CA GLY A 338 8.50 -34.31 -10.81
C GLY A 338 8.75 -34.46 -12.32
N SER A 339 9.59 -33.62 -12.94
CA SER A 339 9.79 -33.60 -14.40
C SER A 339 11.23 -33.87 -14.85
N VAL A 340 11.86 -34.92 -14.30
CA VAL A 340 13.13 -35.47 -14.82
C VAL A 340 12.96 -36.98 -15.05
N GLU A 341 12.71 -37.38 -16.29
CA GLU A 341 12.85 -38.78 -16.68
C GLU A 341 14.32 -39.21 -16.53
N ARG A 342 14.53 -40.41 -15.95
CA ARG A 342 15.87 -40.92 -15.68
C ARG A 342 16.58 -41.37 -16.96
N GLN A 343 17.24 -40.44 -17.64
CA GLN A 343 18.39 -40.84 -18.47
C GLN A 343 19.49 -41.34 -17.53
N LYS A 344 19.57 -42.67 -17.41
CA LYS A 344 20.78 -43.33 -16.91
C LYS A 344 21.91 -42.98 -17.86
N ASP A 345 23.04 -42.53 -17.32
CA ASP A 345 24.31 -42.84 -17.95
C ASP A 345 25.42 -43.07 -16.93
N SER A 346 26.46 -43.75 -17.40
CA SER A 346 27.51 -44.39 -16.60
C SER A 346 28.15 -43.55 -15.48
N PHE A 347 28.13 -44.10 -14.26
CA PHE A 347 29.16 -43.79 -13.26
C PHE A 347 30.51 -44.33 -13.75
N GLN A 348 31.55 -43.49 -13.74
CA GLN A 348 32.94 -43.94 -13.73
C GLN A 348 33.66 -43.24 -12.58
N ALA A 349 34.21 -44.03 -11.66
CA ALA A 349 34.74 -43.53 -10.39
C ALA A 349 36.19 -43.08 -10.51
N CYS A 350 36.50 -41.93 -9.91
CA CYS A 350 37.87 -41.52 -9.57
C CYS A 350 37.91 -41.14 -8.08
N SER A 351 38.30 -42.10 -7.24
CA SER A 351 38.72 -41.85 -5.86
C SER A 351 40.12 -41.23 -5.83
N TYR A 352 40.35 -40.22 -4.99
CA TYR A 352 41.65 -40.02 -4.35
C TYR A 352 41.52 -39.38 -2.96
N SER A 353 42.57 -39.54 -2.16
CA SER A 353 42.57 -39.56 -0.69
C SER A 353 42.24 -38.24 0.02
N LEU A 354 41.73 -38.39 1.24
CA LEU A 354 41.97 -37.44 2.33
C LEU A 354 43.38 -37.67 2.90
N ASP A 355 44.10 -36.60 3.21
CA ASP A 355 45.27 -36.60 4.10
C ASP A 355 45.11 -35.48 5.16
N THR A 356 45.81 -35.63 6.30
CA THR A 356 45.43 -35.02 7.60
C THR A 356 46.50 -34.05 8.15
N ILE A 357 46.31 -33.56 9.40
CA ILE A 357 47.20 -32.74 10.27
C ILE A 357 47.40 -31.28 9.76
N SER A 358 47.38 -30.20 10.54
CA SER A 358 47.53 -30.03 12.01
C SER A 358 46.68 -28.87 12.60
N GLU A 359 46.48 -28.87 13.91
CA GLU A 359 46.06 -27.70 14.70
C GLU A 359 47.24 -26.72 14.91
N VAL A 360 46.95 -25.41 15.06
CA VAL A 360 47.84 -24.44 15.75
C VAL A 360 46.97 -23.45 16.53
N THR A 361 47.35 -23.13 17.77
CA THR A 361 46.60 -22.23 18.67
C THR A 361 47.42 -21.01 19.13
N SER A 362 46.71 -19.97 19.59
CA SER A 362 47.22 -18.79 20.34
C SER A 362 48.03 -17.73 19.56
N PRO A 363 48.26 -16.51 20.11
CA PRO A 363 47.48 -15.76 21.13
C PRO A 363 47.10 -14.32 20.67
N LEU A 364 46.32 -13.61 21.49
CA LEU A 364 46.08 -12.15 21.37
C LEU A 364 46.92 -11.36 22.39
N PRO A 365 47.33 -10.11 22.09
CA PRO A 365 48.10 -9.26 23.01
C PRO A 365 47.22 -8.55 24.06
N PRO A 366 47.78 -8.12 25.20
CA PRO A 366 47.04 -7.47 26.29
C PRO A 366 46.79 -5.97 26.06
N ILE A 367 45.73 -5.44 26.66
CA ILE A 367 45.53 -4.02 26.95
C ILE A 367 45.23 -3.87 28.44
N ASP A 368 45.78 -2.81 29.04
CA ASP A 368 45.95 -2.64 30.49
C ASP A 368 44.66 -2.26 31.23
N GLN A 369 44.56 -2.60 32.53
CA GLN A 369 43.40 -2.31 33.38
C GLN A 369 43.67 -1.17 34.37
N GLY A 370 43.30 0.05 33.98
CA GLY A 370 43.21 1.19 34.90
C GLY A 370 41.97 1.08 35.80
N HIS A 371 42.15 0.67 37.06
CA HIS A 371 41.06 0.59 38.04
C HIS A 371 40.40 1.95 38.34
N SER A 372 39.07 1.97 38.36
CA SER A 372 38.27 2.93 39.13
C SER A 372 37.00 2.25 39.67
N SER A 373 36.41 2.82 40.72
CA SER A 373 35.54 2.11 41.68
C SER A 373 34.12 1.84 41.17
N PRO A 374 33.42 0.81 41.72
CA PRO A 374 32.00 0.59 41.44
C PRO A 374 31.13 1.64 42.12
N GLU A 375 30.41 2.46 41.34
CA GLU A 375 29.31 3.27 41.87
C GLU A 375 28.07 2.40 42.12
N SER A 376 27.33 2.76 43.17
CA SER A 376 26.23 1.96 43.74
C SER A 376 24.97 1.88 42.86
N HIS A 377 24.21 0.79 43.02
CA HIS A 377 22.84 0.65 42.50
C HIS A 377 22.00 1.91 42.75
N ASP A 378 21.34 2.43 41.71
CA ASP A 378 20.60 3.69 41.77
C ASP A 378 19.20 3.58 41.14
N SER A 379 18.19 3.48 42.00
CA SER A 379 16.77 3.42 41.63
C SER A 379 16.19 4.74 41.12
N THR A 380 16.94 5.84 41.10
CA THR A 380 16.47 7.17 40.66
C THR A 380 16.44 7.36 39.14
N PHE A 381 16.64 6.29 38.37
CA PHE A 381 16.81 6.35 36.92
C PHE A 381 15.64 7.00 36.14
N LEU A 382 14.39 6.56 36.38
CA LEU A 382 13.20 7.14 35.74
C LEU A 382 13.00 8.63 36.11
N PRO A 383 13.12 9.04 37.40
CA PRO A 383 13.23 10.44 37.78
C PRO A 383 14.30 11.23 37.00
N LYS A 384 15.49 10.65 36.75
CA LYS A 384 16.58 11.31 36.02
C LYS A 384 16.25 11.60 34.54
N ILE A 385 15.61 10.68 33.83
CA ILE A 385 15.08 10.97 32.48
C ILE A 385 13.97 12.03 32.53
N LYS A 386 13.05 11.94 33.49
CA LYS A 386 11.98 12.94 33.69
C LYS A 386 12.54 14.34 33.98
N SER A 387 13.64 14.45 34.74
CA SER A 387 14.33 15.73 34.96
C SER A 387 15.11 16.21 33.74
N GLY A 388 15.77 15.32 32.99
CA GLY A 388 16.49 15.68 31.75
C GLY A 388 15.57 16.32 30.72
N PHE A 389 14.44 15.69 30.41
CA PHE A 389 13.42 16.28 29.54
C PHE A 389 12.85 17.60 30.09
N LYS A 390 12.66 17.73 31.42
CA LYS A 390 12.19 18.97 32.06
C LYS A 390 13.20 20.10 31.91
N SER A 391 14.49 19.80 32.03
CA SER A 391 15.62 20.73 31.99
C SER A 391 15.90 21.20 30.55
N ALA A 392 15.98 20.29 29.58
CA ALA A 392 16.03 20.64 28.16
C ALA A 392 14.81 21.50 27.74
N LEU A 393 13.59 21.12 28.13
CA LEU A 393 12.37 21.93 27.90
C LEU A 393 12.31 23.24 28.71
N ALA A 394 13.26 23.50 29.61
CA ALA A 394 13.47 24.79 30.28
C ALA A 394 14.51 25.65 29.54
N SER A 395 15.65 25.08 29.12
CA SER A 395 16.62 25.76 28.23
C SER A 395 15.95 26.25 26.94
N PHE A 396 15.08 25.44 26.34
CA PHE A 396 14.25 25.84 25.18
C PHE A 396 13.27 27.00 25.44
N ARG A 397 12.96 27.32 26.71
CA ARG A 397 12.15 28.49 27.09
C ARG A 397 13.02 29.72 27.31
N ALA A 398 14.15 29.55 28.01
CA ALA A 398 15.12 30.61 28.25
C ALA A 398 15.64 31.17 26.91
N ASN A 399 16.10 30.29 26.03
CA ASN A 399 16.70 30.66 24.75
C ASN A 399 15.70 30.76 23.59
N ARG A 400 14.40 30.96 23.90
CA ARG A 400 13.30 31.07 22.91
C ARG A 400 13.53 32.14 21.83
N LYS A 401 14.32 33.19 22.13
CA LYS A 401 14.66 34.25 21.17
C LYS A 401 15.77 33.86 20.18
N LEU A 402 16.57 32.85 20.50
CA LEU A 402 17.72 32.37 19.71
C LEU A 402 17.37 31.14 18.85
N LEU A 403 16.28 30.44 19.19
CA LEU A 403 15.82 29.26 18.44
C LEU A 403 15.25 29.65 17.04
N PRO A 404 15.37 28.74 16.04
CA PRO A 404 14.77 28.94 14.72
C PRO A 404 13.25 29.16 14.78
N ARG A 405 12.72 29.97 13.86
CA ARG A 405 11.27 30.19 13.74
C ARG A 405 10.57 29.14 12.88
N ASP A 406 11.28 28.57 11.90
CA ASP A 406 10.71 27.71 10.87
C ASP A 406 10.61 26.23 11.26
N ALA A 407 11.13 25.85 12.43
CA ALA A 407 11.07 24.50 12.98
C ALA A 407 10.65 24.51 14.45
N ASP A 408 9.50 23.90 14.78
CA ASP A 408 9.06 23.73 16.17
C ASP A 408 9.79 22.56 16.84
N LEU A 409 11.11 22.71 16.99
CA LEU A 409 12.02 21.80 17.69
C LEU A 409 11.56 21.52 19.13
N ARG A 410 10.88 22.50 19.76
CA ARG A 410 10.27 22.38 21.08
C ARG A 410 9.05 21.45 21.08
N SER A 411 8.28 21.41 20.00
CA SER A 411 7.23 20.41 19.79
C SER A 411 7.82 19.03 19.57
N LEU A 412 8.85 18.88 18.73
CA LEU A 412 9.52 17.58 18.54
C LEU A 412 10.04 17.00 19.87
N LEU A 413 10.70 17.81 20.70
CA LEU A 413 11.15 17.40 22.04
C LEU A 413 9.98 17.06 23.00
N LYS A 414 8.83 17.72 22.89
CA LYS A 414 7.60 17.31 23.61
C LYS A 414 7.08 15.97 23.11
N THR A 415 7.06 15.72 21.80
CA THR A 415 6.54 14.48 21.22
C THR A 415 7.36 13.27 21.69
N GLN A 416 8.69 13.36 21.63
CA GLN A 416 9.57 12.30 22.13
C GLN A 416 9.42 12.08 23.65
N ARG A 417 9.21 13.16 24.41
CA ARG A 417 8.86 13.06 25.83
C ARG A 417 7.55 12.32 26.06
N VAL A 418 6.49 12.62 25.30
CA VAL A 418 5.17 11.99 25.48
C VAL A 418 5.25 10.49 25.16
N ILE A 419 5.83 10.13 24.00
CA ILE A 419 6.01 8.73 23.60
C ILE A 419 6.76 7.93 24.68
N LEU A 420 7.89 8.46 25.16
CA LEU A 420 8.71 7.75 26.15
C LEU A 420 8.04 7.67 27.53
N LEU A 421 7.35 8.72 27.98
CA LEU A 421 6.73 8.72 29.31
C LEU A 421 5.44 7.91 29.37
N ASP A 422 4.62 7.89 28.32
CA ASP A 422 3.42 7.04 28.24
C ASP A 422 3.78 5.55 28.42
N ILE A 423 4.83 5.11 27.72
CA ILE A 423 5.34 3.74 27.76
C ILE A 423 6.05 3.41 29.07
N LEU A 424 6.58 4.40 29.81
CA LEU A 424 7.18 4.21 31.14
C LEU A 424 6.20 4.37 32.31
N GLU A 425 5.05 5.01 32.10
CA GLU A 425 3.98 5.17 33.10
C GLU A 425 2.91 4.07 33.02
N THR A 426 2.89 3.30 31.93
CA THR A 426 2.07 2.08 31.75
C THR A 426 2.73 0.78 32.24
N MET A 427 3.98 0.84 32.72
CA MET A 427 4.72 -0.31 33.24
C MET A 427 4.30 -0.71 34.67
N PRO A 428 4.13 -2.01 34.98
CA PRO A 428 3.93 -2.47 36.35
C PRO A 428 5.11 -2.12 37.26
N SER A 429 4.84 -1.70 38.51
CA SER A 429 5.87 -1.32 39.48
C SER A 429 6.87 -2.44 39.79
N SER A 430 6.44 -3.70 39.71
CA SER A 430 7.30 -4.89 39.87
C SER A 430 8.35 -5.06 38.77
N SER A 431 8.25 -4.32 37.65
CA SER A 431 9.28 -4.30 36.60
C SER A 431 10.40 -3.29 36.87
N LEU A 432 10.38 -2.62 38.03
CA LEU A 432 11.42 -1.69 38.51
C LEU A 432 12.19 -2.25 39.73
N GLU A 433 11.87 -3.45 40.19
CA GLU A 433 12.61 -4.13 41.26
C GLU A 433 13.77 -4.94 40.65
N PHE A 434 14.98 -4.43 40.84
CA PHE A 434 16.22 -5.03 40.30
C PHE A 434 16.64 -6.24 41.14
N ALA A 435 16.14 -7.43 40.78
CA ALA A 435 16.67 -8.70 41.26
C ALA A 435 18.01 -9.01 40.55
N ASN A 436 19.05 -9.34 41.32
CA ASN A 436 20.39 -9.63 40.80
C ASN A 436 20.48 -11.06 40.23
N ASP A 437 20.07 -11.26 38.99
CA ASP A 437 20.41 -12.44 38.16
C ASP A 437 21.31 -11.99 36.99
N ASP A 438 22.62 -12.26 37.08
CA ASP A 438 23.69 -11.70 36.24
C ASP A 438 23.74 -12.22 34.77
N HIS A 439 22.64 -12.75 34.24
CA HIS A 439 22.59 -13.43 32.93
C HIS A 439 21.46 -12.97 31.96
N ASP A 440 20.59 -12.00 32.30
CA ASP A 440 19.71 -11.40 31.26
C ASP A 440 20.47 -10.36 30.40
N SER A 441 20.94 -10.79 29.23
CA SER A 441 21.52 -9.88 28.22
C SER A 441 20.55 -8.78 27.77
N SER A 442 19.24 -9.00 27.89
CA SER A 442 18.21 -8.02 27.58
C SER A 442 18.11 -6.91 28.65
N HIS A 443 18.48 -7.18 29.90
CA HIS A 443 18.55 -6.16 30.96
C HIS A 443 19.64 -5.13 30.66
N LYS A 444 20.84 -5.59 30.26
CA LYS A 444 21.95 -4.70 29.88
C LYS A 444 21.58 -3.80 28.70
N LEU A 445 20.99 -4.36 27.64
CA LEU A 445 20.54 -3.60 26.46
C LEU A 445 19.54 -2.48 26.81
N ARG A 446 18.63 -2.71 27.77
CA ARG A 446 17.70 -1.66 28.25
C ARG A 446 18.45 -0.56 29.00
N LEU A 447 19.37 -0.92 29.91
CA LEU A 447 20.16 0.04 30.67
C LEU A 447 21.02 0.91 29.73
N ASP A 448 21.72 0.30 28.78
CA ASP A 448 22.57 0.97 27.78
C ASP A 448 21.74 1.95 26.92
N GLY A 449 20.60 1.49 26.37
CA GLY A 449 19.71 2.33 25.57
C GLY A 449 19.10 3.50 26.35
N ALA A 450 18.80 3.30 27.63
CA ALA A 450 18.28 4.36 28.50
C ALA A 450 19.36 5.39 28.89
N GLN A 451 20.59 4.95 29.14
CA GLN A 451 21.75 5.84 29.34
C GLN A 451 22.03 6.68 28.09
N ALA A 452 21.90 6.10 26.89
CA ALA A 452 22.04 6.83 25.64
C ALA A 452 20.99 7.95 25.48
N ILE A 453 19.71 7.68 25.80
CA ILE A 453 18.66 8.71 25.85
C ILE A 453 19.03 9.85 26.82
N ARG A 454 19.49 9.51 28.03
CA ARG A 454 19.90 10.52 29.02
C ARG A 454 21.04 11.39 28.49
N LYS A 455 22.10 10.77 27.94
CA LYS A 455 23.26 11.48 27.40
C LYS A 455 22.88 12.42 26.24
N LYS A 456 21.99 11.98 25.34
CA LYS A 456 21.49 12.81 24.23
C LYS A 456 20.60 13.98 24.72
N LEU A 457 19.87 13.83 25.82
CA LEU A 457 19.14 14.94 26.46
C LEU A 457 20.08 16.00 27.05
N GLU A 458 21.15 15.57 27.72
CA GLU A 458 22.18 16.45 28.28
C GLU A 458 22.95 17.18 27.15
N GLU A 459 23.23 16.50 26.04
CA GLU A 459 23.78 17.07 24.80
C GLU A 459 22.87 18.15 24.20
N ILE A 460 21.57 17.85 24.00
CA ILE A 460 20.56 18.80 23.51
C ILE A 460 20.48 20.04 24.43
N GLU A 461 20.52 19.84 25.74
CA GLU A 461 20.47 20.95 26.70
C GLU A 461 21.72 21.85 26.58
N ASN A 462 22.90 21.26 26.43
CA ASN A 462 24.16 21.99 26.27
C ASN A 462 24.21 22.76 24.95
N ILE A 463 23.86 22.15 23.81
CA ILE A 463 23.76 22.83 22.51
C ILE A 463 22.76 23.99 22.59
N THR A 464 21.61 23.78 23.27
CA THR A 464 20.60 24.84 23.47
C THR A 464 21.14 26.00 24.31
N LYS A 465 22.03 25.74 25.28
CA LYS A 465 22.68 26.76 26.12
C LYS A 465 23.81 27.50 25.41
N SER A 466 24.51 26.86 24.47
CA SER A 466 25.63 27.44 23.72
C SER A 466 25.23 28.18 22.43
N LEU A 467 23.93 28.35 22.16
CA LEU A 467 23.46 29.14 21.02
C LEU A 467 23.95 30.59 21.13
N PRO A 468 24.66 31.13 20.11
CA PRO A 468 25.22 32.48 20.18
C PRO A 468 24.14 33.57 20.16
N PHE A 469 24.45 34.70 20.78
CA PHE A 469 23.64 35.92 20.63
C PHE A 469 23.66 36.40 19.16
N PRO A 470 22.57 37.05 18.69
CA PRO A 470 22.40 37.41 17.29
C PRO A 470 23.13 38.72 16.96
N ASP A 471 24.46 38.72 17.10
CA ASP A 471 25.32 39.77 16.56
C ASP A 471 25.94 39.34 15.21
N ASN A 472 26.57 40.28 14.51
CA ASN A 472 26.64 40.29 13.03
C ASN A 472 27.57 39.26 12.32
N GLY A 473 27.68 38.02 12.82
CA GLY A 473 28.37 36.89 12.19
C GLY A 473 27.42 35.82 11.65
N ARG A 474 26.90 35.97 10.42
CA ARG A 474 25.90 35.04 9.82
C ARG A 474 26.37 33.59 9.57
N SER A 475 27.66 33.30 9.74
CA SER A 475 28.27 32.01 9.36
C SER A 475 28.10 30.90 10.40
N GLN A 476 28.27 31.21 11.70
CA GLN A 476 28.34 30.16 12.74
C GLN A 476 26.96 29.67 13.21
N SER A 477 25.95 30.55 13.30
CA SER A 477 24.64 30.18 13.88
C SER A 477 23.90 29.09 13.10
N LYS A 478 24.13 28.95 11.80
CA LYS A 478 23.58 27.84 11.00
C LYS A 478 24.12 26.46 11.41
N SER A 479 25.39 26.37 11.85
CA SER A 479 26.00 25.08 12.21
C SER A 479 25.44 24.54 13.54
N GLU A 480 25.38 25.38 14.58
CA GLU A 480 24.82 24.97 15.88
C GLU A 480 23.31 24.66 15.81
N VAL A 481 22.56 25.38 14.96
CA VAL A 481 21.15 25.08 14.66
C VAL A 481 21.00 23.73 13.94
N GLY A 482 21.92 23.37 13.04
CA GLY A 482 21.99 22.05 12.42
C GLY A 482 22.18 20.97 13.48
N LYS A 483 23.26 21.04 14.26
CA LYS A 483 23.55 20.11 15.36
C LYS A 483 22.38 19.91 16.33
N LEU A 484 21.65 20.98 16.66
CA LEU A 484 20.46 20.90 17.53
C LEU A 484 19.29 20.13 16.89
N LYS A 485 19.10 20.27 15.57
CA LYS A 485 18.10 19.50 14.81
C LYS A 485 18.52 18.02 14.73
N ASP A 486 19.79 17.76 14.46
CA ASP A 486 20.33 16.41 14.28
C ASP A 486 20.30 15.63 15.60
N ALA A 487 20.73 16.25 16.72
CA ALA A 487 20.63 15.66 18.06
C ALA A 487 19.17 15.37 18.49
N LEU A 488 18.18 16.14 18.01
CA LEU A 488 16.76 15.84 18.24
C LEU A 488 16.25 14.66 17.39
N GLN A 489 16.82 14.46 16.19
CA GLN A 489 16.53 13.30 15.34
C GLN A 489 17.20 12.02 15.88
N ASP A 490 18.41 12.13 16.44
CA ASP A 490 19.06 11.08 17.21
C ASP A 490 18.20 10.68 18.42
N LEU A 491 17.71 11.65 19.19
CA LEU A 491 16.85 11.39 20.35
C LEU A 491 15.57 10.64 19.95
N ALA A 492 14.94 11.00 18.83
CA ALA A 492 13.78 10.28 18.31
C ALA A 492 14.12 8.82 17.95
N SER A 493 15.28 8.60 17.34
CA SER A 493 15.77 7.27 16.96
C SER A 493 16.10 6.41 18.19
N LEU A 494 16.76 7.00 19.20
CA LEU A 494 17.07 6.35 20.48
C LEU A 494 15.81 6.01 21.28
N VAL A 495 14.82 6.90 21.32
CA VAL A 495 13.50 6.61 21.93
C VAL A 495 12.82 5.45 21.21
N GLN A 496 12.82 5.43 19.87
CA GLN A 496 12.20 4.35 19.09
C GLN A 496 12.87 2.99 19.31
N VAL A 497 14.21 2.94 19.42
CA VAL A 497 14.97 1.71 19.71
C VAL A 497 14.79 1.27 21.17
N PHE A 498 14.79 2.21 22.13
CA PHE A 498 14.52 1.87 23.52
C PHE A 498 13.11 1.30 23.71
N VAL A 499 12.11 1.86 23.03
CA VAL A 499 10.72 1.37 23.04
C VAL A 499 10.61 -0.07 22.54
N SER A 500 11.39 -0.50 21.54
CA SER A 500 11.36 -1.89 21.07
C SER A 500 12.11 -2.89 21.96
N LEU A 501 12.93 -2.42 22.92
CA LEU A 501 13.62 -3.25 23.91
C LEU A 501 12.81 -3.49 25.21
N MET A 502 11.71 -2.74 25.41
CA MET A 502 10.86 -2.87 26.59
C MET A 502 9.94 -4.11 26.50
N PRO A 503 9.84 -4.93 27.56
CA PRO A 503 9.01 -6.12 27.54
C PRO A 503 7.52 -5.75 27.51
N GLN A 504 6.78 -6.32 26.56
CA GLN A 504 5.32 -6.18 26.50
C GLN A 504 4.67 -6.84 27.72
N PRO A 505 3.54 -6.33 28.24
CA PRO A 505 2.87 -6.89 29.41
C PRO A 505 2.45 -8.34 29.16
N ARG A 506 3.02 -9.28 29.94
CA ARG A 506 2.71 -10.71 29.84
C ARG A 506 1.24 -10.95 30.20
N LYS A 507 0.43 -11.45 29.26
CA LYS A 507 -0.92 -11.98 29.57
C LYS A 507 -0.78 -13.08 30.65
N PRO A 508 -1.73 -13.21 31.61
CA PRO A 508 -1.71 -14.32 32.56
C PRO A 508 -1.80 -15.67 31.80
N ARG A 509 -1.19 -16.72 32.37
CA ARG A 509 -1.18 -18.06 31.76
C ARG A 509 -2.61 -18.59 31.57
N LEU A 510 -3.10 -18.59 30.33
CA LEU A 510 -4.16 -19.51 29.93
C LEU A 510 -3.56 -20.91 29.77
N VAL A 511 -4.32 -21.92 30.20
CA VAL A 511 -3.87 -23.31 30.30
C VAL A 511 -3.57 -23.88 28.91
N GLU A 512 -2.48 -24.65 28.80
CA GLU A 512 -2.17 -25.36 27.55
C GLU A 512 -3.19 -26.47 27.28
N GLN A 513 -3.99 -26.30 26.23
CA GLN A 513 -4.80 -27.36 25.63
C GLN A 513 -4.56 -27.38 24.12
N SER A 514 -3.89 -28.44 23.64
CA SER A 514 -3.86 -28.92 22.25
C SER A 514 -3.85 -27.86 21.12
N LYS A 515 -2.69 -27.23 20.87
CA LYS A 515 -2.51 -26.22 19.81
C LYS A 515 -2.92 -26.71 18.40
N GLU A 516 -2.79 -28.00 18.10
CA GLU A 516 -3.10 -28.59 16.79
C GLU A 516 -4.62 -28.70 16.52
N ALA A 517 -5.46 -28.78 17.55
CA ALA A 517 -6.91 -28.87 17.38
C ALA A 517 -7.59 -27.51 17.12
N VAL A 518 -6.91 -26.41 17.41
CA VAL A 518 -7.49 -25.05 17.38
C VAL A 518 -7.44 -24.45 15.97
N SER A 519 -6.33 -24.60 15.23
CA SER A 519 -6.15 -23.99 13.90
C SER A 519 -7.19 -24.46 12.87
N LEU A 520 -7.53 -25.75 12.87
CA LEU A 520 -8.56 -26.31 11.99
C LEU A 520 -9.99 -25.89 12.35
N ARG A 521 -10.24 -25.41 13.57
CA ARG A 521 -11.53 -24.83 13.97
C ARG A 521 -11.61 -23.34 13.65
N SER A 522 -10.58 -22.56 14.01
CA SER A 522 -10.55 -21.11 13.73
C SER A 522 -10.65 -20.79 12.24
N CYS A 523 -10.00 -21.58 11.37
CA CYS A 523 -10.12 -21.40 9.92
C CYS A 523 -11.55 -21.58 9.39
N ARG A 524 -12.42 -22.37 10.06
CA ARG A 524 -13.83 -22.50 9.70
C ARG A 524 -14.68 -21.36 10.28
N GLU A 525 -14.42 -20.97 11.52
CA GLU A 525 -15.13 -19.85 12.17
C GLU A 525 -14.98 -18.54 11.37
N PHE A 526 -13.80 -18.26 10.80
CA PHE A 526 -13.54 -17.02 10.07
C PHE A 526 -13.73 -17.08 8.55
N GLN A 527 -13.97 -18.26 7.98
CA GLN A 527 -14.16 -18.46 6.53
C GLN A 527 -15.26 -17.55 5.95
N HIS A 528 -16.33 -17.34 6.71
CA HIS A 528 -17.47 -16.54 6.27
C HIS A 528 -17.17 -15.03 6.15
N PHE A 529 -16.23 -14.48 6.95
CA PHE A 529 -15.77 -13.10 6.79
C PHE A 529 -14.99 -12.92 5.48
N GLN A 530 -14.06 -13.82 5.17
CA GLN A 530 -13.25 -13.79 3.95
C GLN A 530 -14.13 -13.90 2.69
N ILE A 531 -15.15 -14.76 2.75
CA ILE A 531 -16.18 -14.95 1.71
C ILE A 531 -16.98 -13.66 1.45
N VAL A 532 -17.35 -12.93 2.51
CA VAL A 532 -17.97 -11.60 2.37
C VAL A 532 -17.00 -10.59 1.78
N GLN A 533 -15.75 -10.52 2.26
CA GLN A 533 -14.75 -9.56 1.76
C GLN A 533 -14.50 -9.72 0.26
N GLN A 534 -14.32 -10.97 -0.20
CA GLN A 534 -14.14 -11.32 -1.60
C GLN A 534 -15.35 -10.89 -2.45
N ALA A 535 -16.55 -11.23 -2.00
CA ALA A 535 -17.80 -10.86 -2.67
C ALA A 535 -18.03 -9.33 -2.69
N ALA A 536 -17.65 -8.62 -1.60
CA ALA A 536 -17.80 -7.17 -1.47
C ALA A 536 -16.81 -6.40 -2.36
N CYS A 537 -15.54 -6.82 -2.45
CA CYS A 537 -14.59 -6.24 -3.39
C CYS A 537 -15.07 -6.41 -4.84
N SER A 538 -15.47 -7.64 -5.22
CA SER A 538 -16.01 -7.92 -6.55
C SER A 538 -17.28 -7.10 -6.85
N LEU A 539 -18.13 -6.86 -5.85
CA LEU A 539 -19.33 -6.03 -5.99
C LEU A 539 -19.00 -4.55 -6.23
N TYR A 540 -17.95 -4.01 -5.60
CA TYR A 540 -17.49 -2.63 -5.82
C TYR A 540 -17.08 -2.42 -7.28
N ASP A 541 -16.30 -3.35 -7.83
CA ASP A 541 -15.87 -3.32 -9.24
C ASP A 541 -17.06 -3.52 -10.21
N ALA A 542 -18.04 -4.35 -9.84
CA ALA A 542 -19.28 -4.52 -10.60
C ALA A 542 -20.07 -3.20 -10.71
N PHE A 543 -20.30 -2.49 -9.59
CA PHE A 543 -20.93 -1.16 -9.64
C PHE A 543 -20.08 -0.14 -10.42
N GLY A 544 -18.76 -0.12 -10.20
CA GLY A 544 -17.83 0.76 -10.91
C GLY A 544 -17.82 0.55 -12.43
N THR A 545 -18.19 -0.64 -12.92
CA THR A 545 -18.37 -0.90 -14.36
C THR A 545 -19.80 -0.61 -14.85
N ALA A 546 -20.84 -0.94 -14.09
CA ALA A 546 -22.24 -0.83 -14.50
C ALA A 546 -22.81 0.61 -14.55
N CYS A 547 -22.15 1.61 -13.96
CA CYS A 547 -22.70 2.98 -13.79
C CYS A 547 -22.14 4.05 -14.75
N ASN A 548 -21.32 3.67 -15.74
CA ASN A 548 -20.47 4.55 -16.57
C ASN A 548 -21.17 5.49 -17.60
N ALA A 549 -22.40 5.96 -17.37
CA ALA A 549 -23.18 6.72 -18.36
C ALA A 549 -23.71 8.10 -17.93
N HIS A 550 -23.51 8.52 -16.67
CA HIS A 550 -24.20 9.68 -16.07
C HIS A 550 -23.56 10.11 -14.73
N THR A 551 -24.15 11.13 -14.11
CA THR A 551 -23.64 11.93 -12.98
C THR A 551 -23.42 11.18 -11.66
N VAL A 552 -22.71 11.86 -10.75
CA VAL A 552 -22.36 11.42 -9.40
C VAL A 552 -23.58 10.92 -8.60
N HIS A 553 -23.37 9.78 -7.94
CA HIS A 553 -24.30 9.12 -7.05
C HIS A 553 -23.53 8.40 -5.93
N ASP A 554 -24.20 8.21 -4.81
CA ASP A 554 -23.65 7.59 -3.62
C ASP A 554 -24.26 6.20 -3.40
N LEU A 555 -23.42 5.22 -3.09
CA LEU A 555 -23.83 3.87 -2.74
C LEU A 555 -23.54 3.63 -1.26
N HIS A 556 -24.55 3.17 -0.52
CA HIS A 556 -24.39 2.82 0.89
C HIS A 556 -24.58 1.31 1.07
N LEU A 557 -23.54 0.62 1.53
CA LEU A 557 -23.55 -0.84 1.74
C LEU A 557 -23.95 -1.18 3.17
N SER A 558 -24.97 -2.04 3.35
CA SER A 558 -25.45 -2.50 4.66
C SER A 558 -24.35 -3.12 5.53
N LEU A 559 -24.26 -2.72 6.81
CA LEU A 559 -23.28 -3.26 7.78
C LEU A 559 -23.37 -4.79 7.96
N GLN A 560 -24.54 -5.38 7.70
CA GLN A 560 -24.78 -6.81 7.82
C GLN A 560 -25.17 -7.41 6.46
N PRO A 561 -24.32 -8.25 5.85
CA PRO A 561 -24.68 -9.04 4.67
C PRO A 561 -25.51 -10.27 5.08
N GLY A 562 -26.40 -10.71 4.20
CA GLY A 562 -27.01 -12.02 4.28
C GLY A 562 -26.02 -13.09 3.77
N LEU A 563 -25.93 -14.23 4.45
CA LEU A 563 -25.11 -15.38 4.05
C LEU A 563 -26.01 -16.62 3.97
N ASP A 564 -25.86 -17.42 2.91
CA ASP A 564 -26.50 -18.74 2.85
C ASP A 564 -25.73 -19.78 3.69
N GLN A 565 -26.43 -20.85 4.10
CA GLN A 565 -25.86 -21.91 4.94
C GLN A 565 -24.73 -22.70 4.26
N THR A 566 -24.56 -22.55 2.94
CA THR A 566 -23.49 -23.19 2.16
C THR A 566 -22.28 -22.29 1.95
N LEU A 567 -22.34 -21.03 2.42
CA LEU A 567 -21.38 -19.95 2.16
C LEU A 567 -21.09 -19.73 0.66
N SER A 568 -22.03 -20.12 -0.21
CA SER A 568 -21.91 -20.03 -1.66
C SER A 568 -22.57 -18.78 -2.25
N ARG A 569 -23.41 -18.10 -1.46
CA ARG A 569 -24.09 -16.86 -1.85
C ARG A 569 -24.03 -15.84 -0.72
N VAL A 570 -23.68 -14.61 -1.09
CA VAL A 570 -23.68 -13.44 -0.21
C VAL A 570 -24.71 -12.44 -0.75
N GLN A 571 -25.65 -12.04 0.11
CA GLN A 571 -26.68 -11.06 -0.23
C GLN A 571 -26.33 -9.70 0.40
N PHE A 572 -26.17 -8.69 -0.43
CA PHE A 572 -25.90 -7.32 0.00
C PHE A 572 -27.12 -6.44 -0.23
N ASN A 573 -27.42 -5.56 0.73
CA ASN A 573 -28.43 -4.51 0.54
C ASN A 573 -27.70 -3.18 0.31
N VAL A 574 -27.97 -2.53 -0.81
CA VAL A 574 -27.29 -1.32 -1.25
C VAL A 574 -28.32 -0.21 -1.46
N ALA A 575 -28.20 0.87 -0.70
CA ALA A 575 -28.98 2.08 -0.94
C ALA A 575 -28.29 2.93 -2.01
N TYR A 576 -29.05 3.29 -3.05
CA TYR A 576 -28.64 4.15 -4.16
C TYR A 576 -29.21 5.55 -3.95
N SER A 577 -28.35 6.57 -3.92
CA SER A 577 -28.72 7.99 -3.74
C SER A 577 -28.13 8.84 -4.87
N GLN A 578 -28.91 9.74 -5.49
CA GLN A 578 -28.47 10.52 -6.66
C GLN A 578 -28.82 11.99 -6.54
N ILE A 579 -27.84 12.86 -6.81
CA ILE A 579 -27.91 14.31 -6.55
C ILE A 579 -28.91 15.04 -7.48
N SER A 580 -29.18 14.49 -8.67
CA SER A 580 -30.12 15.04 -9.65
C SER A 580 -31.61 14.89 -9.29
N ILE A 581 -31.95 13.97 -8.38
CA ILE A 581 -33.35 13.71 -8.02
C ILE A 581 -33.76 14.65 -6.88
N ALA A 582 -34.63 15.61 -7.20
CA ALA A 582 -35.07 16.72 -6.33
C ALA A 582 -35.96 16.31 -5.13
N SER A 583 -35.62 15.23 -4.41
CA SER A 583 -36.28 14.85 -3.15
C SER A 583 -35.43 14.00 -2.20
N GLY A 584 -34.13 13.77 -2.46
CA GLY A 584 -33.21 13.14 -1.48
C GLY A 584 -33.57 11.70 -1.07
N LYS A 585 -34.32 10.99 -1.92
CA LYS A 585 -34.79 9.62 -1.67
C LYS A 585 -33.73 8.61 -2.10
N SER A 586 -33.47 7.63 -1.26
CA SER A 586 -32.65 6.47 -1.63
C SER A 586 -33.52 5.32 -2.13
N ILE A 587 -33.02 4.59 -3.12
CA ILE A 587 -33.64 3.40 -3.70
C ILE A 587 -32.82 2.18 -3.29
N TRP A 588 -33.47 1.14 -2.77
CA TRP A 588 -32.78 -0.05 -2.27
C TRP A 588 -32.67 -1.14 -3.34
N ILE A 589 -31.44 -1.56 -3.59
CA ILE A 589 -31.08 -2.64 -4.49
C ILE A 589 -30.53 -3.79 -3.67
N LYS A 590 -31.16 -4.96 -3.79
CA LYS A 590 -30.72 -6.21 -3.20
C LYS A 590 -29.85 -6.94 -4.22
N VAL A 591 -28.59 -7.20 -3.90
CA VAL A 591 -27.64 -7.88 -4.79
C VAL A 591 -27.29 -9.25 -4.23
N GLU A 592 -27.68 -10.30 -4.97
CA GLU A 592 -27.19 -11.64 -4.71
C GLU A 592 -25.88 -11.86 -5.46
N THR A 593 -24.81 -12.05 -4.71
CA THR A 593 -23.50 -12.47 -5.23
C THR A 593 -23.38 -13.97 -5.05
N LYS A 594 -23.42 -14.72 -6.15
CA LYS A 594 -23.04 -16.13 -6.14
C LYS A 594 -21.51 -16.22 -6.27
N ILE A 595 -20.87 -16.91 -5.35
CA ILE A 595 -19.46 -17.27 -5.45
C ILE A 595 -19.37 -18.53 -6.33
N ASN A 596 -18.52 -18.47 -7.34
CA ASN A 596 -18.30 -19.58 -8.24
C ASN A 596 -17.20 -20.48 -7.64
N PRO A 597 -17.45 -21.80 -7.48
CA PRO A 597 -16.40 -22.71 -7.02
C PRO A 597 -15.28 -22.76 -8.07
N PRO A 598 -14.00 -22.92 -7.68
CA PRO A 598 -12.92 -23.10 -8.63
C PRO A 598 -13.22 -24.31 -9.51
N GLU A 599 -13.12 -24.15 -10.84
CA GLU A 599 -13.45 -25.22 -11.78
C GLU A 599 -12.48 -26.41 -11.61
N VAL A 600 -12.97 -27.48 -10.98
CA VAL A 600 -12.31 -28.77 -11.01
C VAL A 600 -12.36 -29.26 -12.46
N ILE A 601 -11.23 -29.23 -13.15
CA ILE A 601 -11.12 -29.60 -14.58
C ILE A 601 -11.28 -31.12 -14.73
N SER A 602 -12.52 -31.59 -14.67
CA SER A 602 -12.90 -32.96 -14.99
C SER A 602 -12.71 -33.20 -16.49
N ARG A 603 -11.54 -33.75 -16.86
CA ARG A 603 -11.20 -34.10 -18.25
C ARG A 603 -12.16 -35.16 -18.80
N SER A 604 -13.21 -34.74 -19.50
CA SER A 604 -14.05 -35.60 -20.35
C SER A 604 -13.81 -35.28 -21.83
N THR A 605 -12.86 -35.97 -22.44
CA THR A 605 -12.52 -35.81 -23.86
C THR A 605 -13.50 -36.55 -24.78
N SER A 606 -14.31 -35.82 -25.54
CA SER A 606 -14.90 -36.32 -26.80
C SER A 606 -15.31 -35.17 -27.72
N LEU A 607 -14.80 -35.19 -28.95
CA LEU A 607 -15.23 -34.35 -30.08
C LEU A 607 -16.10 -35.20 -31.05
N PRO A 608 -16.81 -34.61 -32.03
CA PRO A 608 -18.19 -35.00 -32.30
C PRO A 608 -18.39 -35.94 -33.50
N MET A 609 -19.59 -36.53 -33.57
CA MET A 609 -20.18 -37.03 -34.82
C MET A 609 -21.68 -36.75 -34.90
N ARG A 610 -22.22 -36.74 -36.13
CA ARG A 610 -23.65 -36.53 -36.43
C ARG A 610 -24.45 -37.83 -36.32
N GLY A 611 -25.74 -37.72 -36.02
CA GLY A 611 -26.73 -38.78 -36.28
C GLY A 611 -28.10 -38.46 -35.67
N GLU A 612 -29.11 -38.26 -36.51
CA GLU A 612 -30.51 -38.37 -36.07
C GLU A 612 -30.91 -39.84 -35.96
N ILE A 613 -31.79 -40.18 -35.01
CA ILE A 613 -32.90 -41.13 -35.22
C ILE A 613 -33.86 -41.03 -34.00
N ARG A 614 -35.17 -41.10 -34.27
CA ARG A 614 -36.22 -41.15 -33.24
C ARG A 614 -36.42 -42.59 -32.76
N SER A 615 -36.66 -42.78 -31.47
CA SER A 615 -37.50 -43.90 -30.99
C SER A 615 -38.20 -43.54 -29.67
N LEU A 616 -39.26 -44.29 -29.34
CA LEU A 616 -40.17 -44.03 -28.20
C LEU A 616 -40.13 -45.17 -27.18
N LYS A 617 -40.83 -44.93 -26.05
CA LYS A 617 -41.20 -45.87 -24.96
C LYS A 617 -40.12 -46.00 -23.87
N ARG A 618 -40.47 -46.23 -22.60
CA ARG A 618 -41.81 -46.43 -22.00
C ARG A 618 -41.84 -45.83 -20.58
N SER A 619 -42.98 -45.29 -20.17
CA SER A 619 -43.29 -45.12 -18.75
C SER A 619 -43.75 -46.45 -18.14
N VAL A 620 -43.54 -46.61 -16.84
CA VAL A 620 -44.30 -47.52 -15.99
C VAL A 620 -44.80 -46.69 -14.80
N HIS A 621 -46.11 -46.54 -14.66
CA HIS A 621 -46.70 -46.11 -13.39
C HIS A 621 -46.75 -47.30 -12.44
N PHE A 622 -46.58 -47.01 -11.16
CA PHE A 622 -47.48 -47.57 -10.15
C PHE A 622 -48.09 -46.36 -9.44
N GLU A 623 -49.40 -46.19 -9.60
CA GLU A 623 -50.21 -45.36 -8.71
C GLU A 623 -50.74 -46.27 -7.61
N ASP A 624 -50.87 -45.74 -6.39
CA ASP A 624 -51.92 -46.18 -5.46
C ASP A 624 -52.31 -44.98 -4.57
N THR A 625 -53.51 -45.02 -3.99
CA THR A 625 -54.31 -43.78 -3.78
C THR A 625 -54.91 -43.62 -2.37
N SER A 626 -55.33 -42.39 -2.03
CA SER A 626 -56.30 -42.03 -0.94
C SER A 626 -55.94 -42.39 0.53
N SER A 627 -55.72 -41.44 1.46
CA SER A 627 -56.71 -40.66 2.25
C SER A 627 -57.64 -41.50 3.16
N GLU A 628 -57.92 -41.20 4.44
CA GLU A 628 -57.39 -40.26 5.47
C GLU A 628 -57.83 -40.83 6.87
N SER A 629 -57.88 -40.23 8.07
CA SER A 629 -57.80 -38.85 8.58
C SER A 629 -57.42 -38.79 10.09
N HIS A 630 -57.08 -37.58 10.58
CA HIS A 630 -57.17 -37.12 11.99
C HIS A 630 -56.29 -37.82 13.07
N GLN A 631 -55.89 -37.22 14.21
CA GLN A 631 -55.93 -35.82 14.71
C GLN A 631 -54.90 -35.64 15.86
N GLN A 632 -54.09 -34.57 15.87
CA GLN A 632 -53.70 -33.82 17.09
C GLN A 632 -52.98 -32.50 16.74
N VAL A 633 -52.94 -31.54 17.67
CA VAL A 633 -52.66 -30.12 17.36
C VAL A 633 -51.68 -29.46 18.36
N ARG A 634 -50.65 -28.80 17.81
CA ARG A 634 -49.76 -27.76 18.38
C ARG A 634 -49.06 -28.01 19.73
N SER A 635 -47.73 -27.88 19.67
CA SER A 635 -47.09 -26.66 20.20
C SER A 635 -46.22 -26.04 19.09
N GLN A 636 -46.12 -24.71 19.02
CA GLN A 636 -45.42 -24.01 17.92
C GLN A 636 -44.37 -23.02 18.45
N THR A 637 -43.13 -23.19 17.99
CA THR A 637 -42.08 -22.16 17.97
C THR A 637 -41.54 -22.08 16.55
N SER A 638 -41.98 -21.07 15.78
CA SER A 638 -41.74 -21.00 14.34
C SER A 638 -40.61 -20.05 13.97
N SER A 639 -39.41 -20.59 13.73
CA SER A 639 -38.42 -19.97 12.85
C SER A 639 -38.75 -20.35 11.40
N GLU A 640 -39.15 -19.39 10.55
CA GLU A 640 -39.43 -19.69 9.15
C GLU A 640 -38.16 -20.06 8.36
N PRO A 641 -38.13 -21.19 7.62
CA PRO A 641 -37.07 -21.48 6.67
C PRO A 641 -37.17 -20.56 5.43
N LEU A 642 -36.01 -20.23 4.84
CA LEU A 642 -35.93 -19.40 3.65
C LEU A 642 -36.66 -20.06 2.45
N ARG A 643 -37.88 -19.59 2.11
CA ARG A 643 -38.66 -20.14 1.00
C ARG A 643 -38.01 -19.86 -0.36
N SER A 644 -37.77 -20.92 -1.13
CA SER A 644 -37.17 -20.86 -2.47
C SER A 644 -38.15 -20.34 -3.54
N LEU A 645 -38.30 -19.02 -3.64
CA LEU A 645 -39.10 -18.34 -4.68
C LEU A 645 -38.38 -18.32 -6.04
N LEU A 646 -38.17 -19.49 -6.64
CA LEU A 646 -37.67 -19.64 -8.01
C LEU A 646 -38.71 -20.36 -8.90
N PRO A 647 -39.44 -19.63 -9.76
CA PRO A 647 -40.18 -20.23 -10.87
C PRO A 647 -39.20 -20.93 -11.82
N LYS A 648 -39.38 -22.23 -12.05
CA LYS A 648 -38.58 -22.99 -13.04
C LYS A 648 -38.94 -22.57 -14.47
N LYS A 649 -38.28 -21.53 -14.99
CA LYS A 649 -38.24 -21.19 -16.43
C LYS A 649 -36.78 -20.98 -16.88
N SER A 650 -36.54 -21.24 -18.16
CA SER A 650 -35.22 -21.15 -18.79
C SER A 650 -34.67 -19.71 -18.78
N PHE A 651 -33.42 -19.54 -18.34
CA PHE A 651 -32.74 -18.24 -18.29
C PHE A 651 -32.28 -17.79 -19.68
N SER A 652 -33.19 -17.19 -20.44
CA SER A 652 -32.91 -16.47 -21.69
C SER A 652 -33.64 -15.12 -21.68
N GLY A 653 -32.95 -14.05 -21.26
CA GLY A 653 -33.51 -12.69 -21.26
C GLY A 653 -33.09 -11.73 -20.14
N VAL A 654 -32.27 -12.14 -19.16
CA VAL A 654 -31.77 -11.22 -18.12
C VAL A 654 -30.80 -10.20 -18.74
N PRO A 655 -31.01 -8.88 -18.58
CA PRO A 655 -30.13 -7.87 -19.16
C PRO A 655 -28.78 -7.83 -18.45
N ASN A 656 -27.70 -7.64 -19.24
CA ASN A 656 -26.34 -7.55 -18.74
C ASN A 656 -25.96 -6.08 -18.54
N LEU A 657 -26.03 -5.61 -17.29
CA LEU A 657 -25.86 -4.20 -16.93
C LEU A 657 -24.39 -3.78 -16.96
N HIS A 658 -23.46 -4.72 -16.74
CA HIS A 658 -22.03 -4.54 -16.97
C HIS A 658 -21.71 -4.14 -18.43
N LEU A 659 -22.31 -4.83 -19.41
CA LEU A 659 -22.15 -4.51 -20.83
C LEU A 659 -22.92 -3.25 -21.24
N GLN A 660 -24.12 -3.04 -20.67
CA GLN A 660 -24.99 -1.92 -21.06
C GLN A 660 -24.66 -0.59 -20.36
N ARG A 661 -23.92 -0.61 -19.23
CA ARG A 661 -23.46 0.56 -18.45
C ARG A 661 -24.58 1.52 -17.99
N ASN A 662 -25.80 1.00 -17.90
CA ASN A 662 -27.05 1.76 -17.81
C ASN A 662 -27.74 1.66 -16.43
N LEU A 663 -27.05 1.21 -15.37
CA LEU A 663 -27.69 0.88 -14.09
C LEU A 663 -28.50 2.05 -13.52
N CYS A 664 -27.92 3.26 -13.45
CA CYS A 664 -28.62 4.40 -12.87
C CYS A 664 -29.83 4.82 -13.73
N THR A 665 -29.69 4.84 -15.06
CA THR A 665 -30.81 5.11 -15.99
C THR A 665 -31.98 4.13 -15.79
N LEU A 666 -31.70 2.86 -15.45
CA LEU A 666 -32.75 1.89 -15.12
C LEU A 666 -33.37 2.19 -13.75
N VAL A 667 -32.55 2.43 -12.73
CA VAL A 667 -32.99 2.77 -11.36
C VAL A 667 -33.86 4.05 -11.34
N GLU A 668 -33.47 5.08 -12.09
CA GLU A 668 -34.26 6.30 -12.36
C GLU A 668 -35.63 5.95 -12.96
N ARG A 669 -35.69 5.18 -14.05
CA ARG A 669 -36.95 4.80 -14.72
C ARG A 669 -37.88 4.01 -13.80
N PHE A 670 -37.35 3.06 -13.03
CA PHE A 670 -38.14 2.27 -12.10
C PHE A 670 -38.72 3.10 -10.95
N SER A 671 -38.01 4.13 -10.48
CA SER A 671 -38.50 5.12 -9.50
C SER A 671 -39.83 5.77 -9.94
N HIS A 672 -40.01 5.98 -11.24
CA HIS A 672 -41.21 6.58 -11.82
C HIS A 672 -42.32 5.58 -12.18
N GLN A 673 -41.99 4.31 -12.47
CA GLN A 673 -42.93 3.36 -13.10
C GLN A 673 -43.50 2.26 -12.19
N ARG A 674 -42.90 1.99 -11.01
CA ARG A 674 -43.40 1.05 -9.95
C ARG A 674 -43.65 -0.43 -10.32
N GLU A 675 -43.74 -0.80 -11.59
CA GLU A 675 -44.00 -2.19 -12.00
C GLU A 675 -42.70 -2.97 -12.29
N CYS A 676 -42.04 -3.48 -11.24
CA CYS A 676 -41.06 -4.55 -11.41
C CYS A 676 -40.91 -5.43 -10.15
N ASN A 677 -41.54 -6.60 -10.16
CA ASN A 677 -41.24 -7.68 -9.18
C ASN A 677 -40.23 -8.65 -9.83
N GLY A 678 -38.94 -8.31 -9.82
CA GLY A 678 -37.93 -9.15 -10.47
C GLY A 678 -36.47 -8.71 -10.35
N CYS A 679 -35.60 -9.49 -10.98
CA CYS A 679 -34.19 -9.18 -11.20
C CYS A 679 -34.08 -8.05 -12.24
N ILE A 680 -33.41 -6.95 -11.88
CA ILE A 680 -33.14 -5.84 -12.81
C ILE A 680 -31.97 -6.12 -13.75
N GLY A 681 -31.10 -7.08 -13.42
CA GLY A 681 -30.06 -7.55 -14.32
C GLY A 681 -28.79 -8.05 -13.63
N LEU A 682 -27.84 -8.42 -14.47
CA LEU A 682 -26.50 -8.91 -14.11
C LEU A 682 -25.54 -7.70 -14.00
N LEU A 683 -25.15 -7.33 -12.78
CA LEU A 683 -24.24 -6.20 -12.51
C LEU A 683 -22.80 -6.47 -12.93
N GLY A 684 -22.39 -7.74 -12.91
CA GLY A 684 -21.05 -8.17 -13.21
C GLY A 684 -20.97 -9.70 -13.16
N ASP A 685 -20.15 -10.27 -14.03
CA ASP A 685 -19.92 -11.71 -14.10
C ASP A 685 -18.43 -11.95 -14.32
N ASN A 686 -17.77 -12.53 -13.32
CA ASN A 686 -16.37 -12.88 -13.36
C ASN A 686 -16.14 -14.29 -12.80
N VAL A 687 -14.91 -14.79 -12.96
CA VAL A 687 -14.53 -16.17 -12.64
C VAL A 687 -14.77 -16.51 -11.15
N VAL A 688 -14.78 -15.51 -10.28
CA VAL A 688 -14.90 -15.64 -8.82
C VAL A 688 -16.34 -15.42 -8.34
N CYS A 689 -17.06 -14.46 -8.94
CA CYS A 689 -18.36 -13.98 -8.48
C CYS A 689 -19.28 -13.56 -9.64
N THR A 690 -20.55 -13.92 -9.52
CA THR A 690 -21.64 -13.50 -10.42
C THR A 690 -22.66 -12.70 -9.61
N HIS A 691 -22.90 -11.44 -9.98
CA HIS A 691 -23.72 -10.48 -9.21
C HIS A 691 -25.07 -10.19 -9.88
N LEU A 692 -26.16 -10.72 -9.32
CA LEU A 692 -27.53 -10.47 -9.78
C LEU A 692 -28.21 -9.43 -8.88
N ALA A 693 -28.75 -8.36 -9.46
CA ALA A 693 -29.43 -7.30 -8.75
C ALA A 693 -30.95 -7.38 -8.88
N TYR A 694 -31.64 -7.03 -7.80
CA TYR A 694 -33.09 -7.05 -7.63
C TYR A 694 -33.51 -5.74 -6.97
N MET A 695 -34.66 -5.17 -7.36
CA MET A 695 -35.24 -4.05 -6.63
C MET A 695 -35.94 -4.55 -5.37
N ASP A 696 -35.67 -3.90 -4.22
CA ASP A 696 -36.34 -4.27 -2.98
C ASP A 696 -37.60 -3.44 -2.75
N ASN A 697 -38.72 -3.94 -3.28
CA ASN A 697 -40.03 -3.30 -3.18
C ASN A 697 -40.61 -3.32 -1.74
N GLN A 698 -39.93 -3.92 -0.74
CA GLN A 698 -40.39 -3.92 0.65
C GLN A 698 -39.92 -2.70 1.46
N ILE A 699 -38.96 -1.92 0.95
CA ILE A 699 -38.38 -0.78 1.66
C ILE A 699 -38.97 0.51 1.10
N ASP A 700 -39.66 1.30 1.95
CA ASP A 700 -40.41 2.49 1.51
C ASP A 700 -39.49 3.54 0.88
N SER A 701 -39.62 3.75 -0.43
CA SER A 701 -38.75 4.58 -1.29
C SER A 701 -38.91 6.10 -1.08
N LYS A 702 -39.26 6.49 0.16
CA LYS A 702 -39.35 7.85 0.68
C LYS A 702 -38.34 8.14 1.77
N SER A 703 -37.62 7.13 2.27
CA SER A 703 -36.65 7.27 3.36
C SER A 703 -35.55 8.29 3.05
N THR A 704 -35.41 9.30 3.90
CA THR A 704 -34.26 10.21 3.93
C THR A 704 -33.08 9.55 4.62
N SER A 705 -31.87 9.89 4.20
CA SER A 705 -30.63 9.48 4.87
C SER A 705 -30.26 10.42 6.02
N THR A 706 -29.63 9.90 7.08
CA THR A 706 -29.08 10.69 8.19
C THR A 706 -27.84 10.00 8.75
N SER A 707 -26.75 10.74 9.01
CA SER A 707 -25.51 10.17 9.55
C SER A 707 -25.61 9.87 11.05
N LEU A 708 -24.72 9.02 11.57
CA LEU A 708 -24.63 8.76 13.01
C LEU A 708 -24.29 10.03 13.79
N SER A 709 -23.39 10.86 13.27
CA SER A 709 -23.04 12.17 13.86
C SER A 709 -24.26 13.11 13.96
N GLN A 710 -25.11 13.13 12.94
CA GLN A 710 -26.37 13.89 12.93
C GLN A 710 -27.40 13.31 13.92
N LEU A 711 -27.60 11.99 13.97
CA LEU A 711 -28.54 11.36 14.90
C LEU A 711 -28.15 11.59 16.38
N ILE A 712 -26.87 11.44 16.71
CA ILE A 712 -26.35 11.72 18.07
C ILE A 712 -26.51 13.22 18.39
N SER A 713 -26.37 14.11 17.41
CA SER A 713 -26.63 15.54 17.61
C SER A 713 -28.11 15.87 17.84
N LEU A 714 -29.02 15.23 17.08
CA LEU A 714 -30.47 15.45 17.17
C LEU A 714 -31.04 14.96 18.50
N SER A 715 -30.64 13.77 18.97
CA SER A 715 -31.05 13.20 20.26
C SER A 715 -30.66 14.04 21.48
N ARG A 716 -29.81 15.06 21.32
CA ARG A 716 -29.44 16.04 22.35
C ARG A 716 -30.23 17.36 22.28
N THR A 717 -30.92 17.62 21.18
CA THR A 717 -31.61 18.91 20.92
C THR A 717 -33.13 18.85 21.03
N GLU A 718 -33.72 17.72 20.67
CA GLU A 718 -35.13 17.44 21.00
C GLU A 718 -35.25 16.92 22.44
N LEU A 719 -36.43 17.06 23.06
CA LEU A 719 -36.77 16.36 24.32
C LEU A 719 -37.05 14.86 24.10
N ALA A 720 -36.39 14.27 23.09
CA ALA A 720 -36.39 12.84 22.86
C ALA A 720 -35.59 12.17 23.98
N GLU A 721 -36.22 11.26 24.71
CA GLU A 721 -35.54 10.49 25.76
C GLU A 721 -34.40 9.64 25.17
N SER A 722 -33.30 9.53 25.92
CA SER A 722 -31.98 9.03 25.46
C SER A 722 -32.02 7.63 24.85
N MET A 723 -30.97 7.26 24.10
CA MET A 723 -30.80 5.90 23.60
C MET A 723 -30.60 4.94 24.79
N SER A 724 -31.21 3.76 24.75
CA SER A 724 -30.96 2.75 25.78
C SER A 724 -29.53 2.20 25.66
N LEU A 725 -28.94 1.79 26.78
CA LEU A 725 -27.62 1.16 26.77
C LEU A 725 -27.62 -0.14 25.93
N TYR A 726 -28.76 -0.83 25.84
CA TYR A 726 -28.95 -1.98 24.95
C TYR A 726 -28.78 -1.58 23.47
N GLU A 727 -29.47 -0.54 23.00
CA GLU A 727 -29.35 -0.04 21.62
C GLU A 727 -27.91 0.47 21.33
N GLN A 728 -27.29 1.19 22.26
CA GLN A 728 -25.91 1.67 22.14
C GLN A 728 -24.94 0.49 21.92
N ILE A 729 -24.99 -0.53 22.80
CA ILE A 729 -24.12 -1.72 22.72
C ILE A 729 -24.40 -2.53 21.45
N ARG A 730 -25.67 -2.70 21.06
CA ARG A 730 -26.06 -3.43 19.85
C ARG A 730 -25.54 -2.75 18.57
N LEU A 731 -25.61 -1.41 18.50
CA LEU A 731 -25.03 -0.65 17.40
C LEU A 731 -23.50 -0.70 17.41
N CYS A 732 -22.85 -0.61 18.57
CA CYS A 732 -21.40 -0.84 18.70
C CYS A 732 -21.00 -2.23 18.17
N ARG A 733 -21.80 -3.27 18.44
CA ARG A 733 -21.55 -4.62 17.92
C ARG A 733 -21.64 -4.66 16.41
N TYR A 734 -22.70 -4.10 15.80
CA TYR A 734 -22.83 -4.08 14.34
C TYR A 734 -21.69 -3.32 13.66
N LEU A 735 -21.22 -2.21 14.23
CA LEU A 735 -20.03 -1.50 13.76
C LEU A 735 -18.76 -2.37 13.87
N ALA A 736 -18.57 -3.10 14.96
CA ALA A 736 -17.43 -4.01 15.12
C ALA A 736 -17.48 -5.19 14.13
N THR A 737 -18.64 -5.82 13.96
CA THR A 737 -18.81 -6.93 13.00
C THR A 737 -18.57 -6.47 11.56
N ALA A 738 -18.99 -5.24 11.21
CA ALA A 738 -18.71 -4.65 9.90
C ALA A 738 -17.20 -4.44 9.65
N VAL A 739 -16.38 -4.17 10.68
CA VAL A 739 -14.92 -4.12 10.51
C VAL A 739 -14.37 -5.50 10.09
N LEU A 740 -14.84 -6.60 10.66
CA LEU A 740 -14.44 -7.93 10.19
C LEU A 740 -14.93 -8.22 8.76
N TYR A 741 -16.17 -7.85 8.40
CA TYR A 741 -16.69 -8.07 7.05
C TYR A 741 -16.05 -7.20 5.96
N TYR A 742 -15.57 -5.99 6.29
CA TYR A 742 -15.23 -4.98 5.28
C TYR A 742 -13.83 -4.37 5.40
N HIS A 743 -13.00 -4.75 6.38
CA HIS A 743 -11.58 -4.37 6.37
C HIS A 743 -10.90 -4.80 5.06
N ALA A 744 -9.96 -3.97 4.61
CA ALA A 744 -9.28 -4.09 3.31
C ALA A 744 -10.19 -4.14 2.05
N THR A 745 -11.50 -3.96 2.18
CA THR A 745 -12.38 -3.70 1.03
C THR A 745 -12.46 -2.19 0.74
N PRO A 746 -12.82 -1.76 -0.49
CA PRO A 746 -13.05 -0.34 -0.80
C PRO A 746 -14.18 0.30 0.02
N TRP A 747 -15.08 -0.50 0.61
CA TRP A 747 -16.25 -0.04 1.35
C TRP A 747 -15.93 0.56 2.73
N LEU A 748 -14.76 0.24 3.32
CA LEU A 748 -14.36 0.71 4.65
C LEU A 748 -13.16 1.66 4.59
N LYS A 749 -13.41 2.96 4.78
CA LYS A 749 -12.38 4.01 4.76
C LYS A 749 -11.41 3.83 5.94
N LYS A 750 -10.10 3.92 5.69
CA LYS A 750 -9.05 3.79 6.75
C LYS A 750 -9.19 4.77 7.92
N ALA A 751 -9.88 5.89 7.72
CA ALA A 751 -10.10 6.94 8.70
C ALA A 751 -11.59 7.31 8.82
N TRP A 752 -12.47 6.29 8.79
CA TRP A 752 -13.91 6.42 8.95
C TRP A 752 -14.34 7.10 10.27
N ARG A 753 -15.48 7.79 10.22
CA ARG A 753 -16.13 8.50 11.33
C ARG A 753 -17.63 8.18 11.40
N SER A 754 -18.31 8.69 12.44
CA SER A 754 -19.77 8.69 12.55
C SER A 754 -20.46 9.46 11.41
N ASP A 755 -19.76 10.35 10.69
CA ASP A 755 -20.24 10.94 9.44
C ASP A 755 -20.38 9.92 8.29
N ASP A 756 -19.58 8.85 8.29
CA ASP A 756 -19.58 7.83 7.22
C ASP A 756 -20.66 6.74 7.41
N ILE A 757 -21.36 6.74 8.56
CA ILE A 757 -22.36 5.72 8.92
C ILE A 757 -23.75 6.31 8.77
N HIS A 758 -24.54 5.78 7.84
CA HIS A 758 -25.85 6.31 7.48
C HIS A 758 -27.00 5.38 7.87
N PHE A 759 -28.11 5.99 8.29
CA PHE A 759 -29.38 5.37 8.59
C PHE A 759 -30.44 5.90 7.62
N PHE A 760 -31.43 5.08 7.29
CA PHE A 760 -32.47 5.41 6.32
C PHE A 760 -33.85 5.13 6.92
N GLY A 761 -34.72 6.14 6.97
CA GLY A 761 -36.09 5.99 7.44
C GLY A 761 -36.87 7.30 7.48
N ASN A 762 -38.12 7.23 7.92
CA ASN A 762 -38.93 8.42 8.24
C ASN A 762 -38.50 8.95 9.61
N GLY A 763 -37.72 10.03 9.62
CA GLY A 763 -36.96 10.49 10.78
C GLY A 763 -37.77 10.86 12.03
N SER A 764 -37.20 10.56 13.21
CA SER A 764 -37.43 11.25 14.49
C SER A 764 -36.72 10.55 15.66
N SER A 765 -36.53 9.22 15.62
CA SER A 765 -35.81 8.52 16.69
C SER A 765 -35.32 7.13 16.29
N LEU A 766 -34.14 6.73 16.79
CA LEU A 766 -33.64 5.35 16.70
C LEU A 766 -34.59 4.35 17.38
N ARG A 767 -35.30 4.78 18.43
CA ARG A 767 -36.26 3.98 19.22
C ARG A 767 -37.43 3.41 18.42
N LYS A 768 -37.69 3.93 17.22
CA LYS A 768 -38.77 3.48 16.32
C LYS A 768 -38.28 2.54 15.21
N MET A 769 -36.99 2.17 15.20
CA MET A 769 -36.46 1.19 14.27
C MET A 769 -36.90 -0.23 14.67
N PRO A 770 -37.70 -0.94 13.86
CA PRO A 770 -38.18 -2.27 14.24
C PRO A 770 -37.02 -3.27 14.26
N HIS A 771 -37.04 -4.20 15.24
CA HIS A 771 -35.90 -5.02 15.65
C HIS A 771 -35.20 -5.86 14.55
N ASN A 772 -35.82 -6.02 13.38
CA ASN A 772 -35.33 -6.82 12.25
C ASN A 772 -34.84 -5.99 11.05
N LEU A 773 -34.95 -4.65 11.07
CA LEU A 773 -34.68 -3.79 9.89
C LEU A 773 -33.70 -2.65 10.22
N LEU A 774 -32.58 -2.96 10.88
CA LEU A 774 -31.51 -1.98 11.08
C LEU A 774 -30.68 -1.82 9.78
N TYR A 775 -31.25 -1.12 8.81
CA TYR A 775 -30.61 -0.72 7.54
C TYR A 775 -29.54 0.37 7.75
N VAL A 776 -28.59 0.10 8.63
CA VAL A 776 -27.37 0.89 8.80
C VAL A 776 -26.42 0.53 7.68
N ALA A 777 -25.91 1.54 6.97
CA ALA A 777 -25.04 1.33 5.82
C ALA A 777 -23.86 2.31 5.80
N MET A 778 -22.69 1.83 5.38
CA MET A 778 -21.49 2.65 5.23
C MET A 778 -21.57 3.45 3.93
N ALA A 779 -21.29 4.75 4.00
CA ALA A 779 -21.34 5.64 2.84
C ALA A 779 -20.07 5.57 1.99
N THR A 780 -20.22 5.09 0.76
CA THR A 780 -19.20 5.19 -0.30
C THR A 780 -19.76 5.90 -1.52
N SER A 781 -19.32 7.13 -1.73
CA SER A 781 -19.55 7.86 -2.96
C SER A 781 -18.80 7.18 -4.12
N VAL A 782 -19.51 6.53 -5.06
CA VAL A 782 -18.91 5.99 -6.28
C VAL A 782 -18.77 7.14 -7.28
N GLN A 783 -17.81 8.02 -6.97
CA GLN A 783 -17.54 9.20 -7.78
C GLN A 783 -16.86 8.79 -9.10
N VAL A 784 -17.62 8.86 -10.19
CA VAL A 784 -17.04 9.21 -11.49
C VAL A 784 -16.28 10.53 -11.30
N GLN A 785 -15.06 10.59 -11.83
CA GLN A 785 -14.16 11.73 -11.60
C GLN A 785 -14.79 13.05 -12.05
N ASP A 786 -14.96 13.99 -11.12
CA ASP A 786 -14.93 15.40 -11.47
C ASP A 786 -14.35 16.25 -10.32
N SER A 787 -13.58 17.27 -10.66
CA SER A 787 -12.77 18.05 -9.72
C SER A 787 -13.56 19.19 -9.08
N SER A 788 -14.32 18.90 -8.03
CA SER A 788 -14.97 19.93 -7.20
C SER A 788 -14.80 19.69 -5.70
N ILE A 789 -14.98 20.76 -4.92
CA ILE A 789 -14.46 20.89 -3.55
C ILE A 789 -15.29 20.05 -2.56
N ILE A 790 -14.73 18.93 -2.10
CA ILE A 790 -15.09 18.31 -0.82
C ILE A 790 -13.85 18.34 0.08
N SER A 791 -14.01 18.86 1.29
CA SER A 791 -12.93 19.01 2.26
C SER A 791 -12.49 17.66 2.81
N GLN A 792 -11.43 17.06 2.25
CA GLN A 792 -10.77 15.90 2.86
C GLN A 792 -10.40 16.22 4.32
N PRO A 793 -10.82 15.40 5.30
CA PRO A 793 -10.51 15.65 6.71
C PRO A 793 -8.99 15.56 6.97
N ARG A 794 -8.52 16.24 8.01
CA ARG A 794 -7.10 16.59 8.26
C ARG A 794 -6.21 15.41 8.70
N LEU A 795 -6.58 14.17 8.36
CA LEU A 795 -6.13 12.93 9.00
C LEU A 795 -4.81 12.34 8.46
N SER A 796 -4.12 13.00 7.51
CA SER A 796 -2.89 12.45 6.90
C SER A 796 -1.63 12.49 7.79
N SER A 797 -1.71 13.08 9.00
CA SER A 797 -0.58 13.26 9.93
C SER A 797 -0.52 12.25 11.07
N TYR A 798 -1.43 11.28 11.12
CA TYR A 798 -1.79 10.58 12.37
C TYR A 798 -1.04 9.25 12.60
N HIS A 799 -0.29 8.77 11.59
CA HIS A 799 0.29 7.43 11.53
C HIS A 799 1.42 7.11 12.54
N HIS A 800 1.88 8.09 13.33
CA HIS A 800 2.96 7.89 14.31
C HIS A 800 2.48 7.63 15.75
N ILE A 801 1.18 7.84 16.03
CA ILE A 801 0.62 7.74 17.38
C ILE A 801 -0.51 6.70 17.44
N ILE A 802 -1.33 6.61 16.39
CA ILE A 802 -2.43 5.64 16.31
C ILE A 802 -1.93 4.35 15.67
N ARG A 803 -1.87 3.26 16.46
CA ARG A 803 -1.45 1.92 15.98
C ARG A 803 -2.31 1.41 14.81
N ASN A 804 -3.63 1.53 14.91
CA ASN A 804 -4.55 1.11 13.85
C ASN A 804 -5.67 2.15 13.63
N PRO A 805 -5.66 2.91 12.51
CA PRO A 805 -6.64 3.97 12.25
C PRO A 805 -8.11 3.50 12.15
N VAL A 806 -8.37 2.28 11.67
CA VAL A 806 -9.74 1.74 11.57
C VAL A 806 -10.30 1.43 12.95
N LEU A 807 -9.51 0.79 13.81
CA LEU A 807 -9.91 0.50 15.19
C LEU A 807 -10.00 1.75 16.06
N PHE A 808 -9.17 2.77 15.80
CA PHE A 808 -9.31 4.07 16.45
C PHE A 808 -10.63 4.76 16.07
N GLY A 809 -11.00 4.78 14.78
CA GLY A 809 -12.31 5.30 14.34
C GLY A 809 -13.49 4.57 14.99
N LEU A 810 -13.40 3.24 15.12
CA LEU A 810 -14.37 2.43 15.85
C LEU A 810 -14.46 2.84 17.32
N GLY A 811 -13.32 2.97 18.00
CA GLY A 811 -13.23 3.37 19.40
C GLY A 811 -13.74 4.79 19.67
N VAL A 812 -13.56 5.70 18.70
CA VAL A 812 -14.18 7.05 18.73
C VAL A 812 -15.70 6.94 18.64
N MET A 813 -16.26 6.22 17.66
CA MET A 813 -17.72 6.07 17.55
C MET A 813 -18.33 5.40 18.78
N PHE A 814 -17.62 4.48 19.45
CA PHE A 814 -18.07 3.92 20.72
C PHE A 814 -18.09 4.95 21.86
N LEU A 815 -17.15 5.90 21.90
CA LEU A 815 -17.21 7.03 22.83
C LEU A 815 -18.39 7.96 22.51
N GLU A 816 -18.62 8.27 21.23
CA GLU A 816 -19.70 9.16 20.80
C GLU A 816 -21.08 8.59 21.17
N LEU A 817 -21.26 7.27 21.00
CA LEU A 817 -22.44 6.54 21.46
C LEU A 817 -22.54 6.52 23.00
N ALA A 818 -21.47 6.17 23.71
CA ALA A 818 -21.48 6.03 25.17
C ALA A 818 -21.64 7.36 25.94
N TYR A 819 -21.42 8.50 25.28
CA TYR A 819 -21.61 9.84 25.84
C TYR A 819 -22.78 10.63 25.24
N GLU A 820 -23.39 10.12 24.16
CA GLU A 820 -24.45 10.77 23.37
C GLU A 820 -24.04 12.18 22.87
N ALA A 821 -22.82 12.29 22.36
CA ALA A 821 -22.29 13.52 21.77
C ALA A 821 -21.14 13.21 20.79
N PRO A 822 -21.04 13.89 19.62
CA PRO A 822 -19.86 13.80 18.74
C PRO A 822 -18.57 14.20 19.46
N LEU A 823 -17.43 13.68 19.02
CA LEU A 823 -16.15 13.87 19.70
C LEU A 823 -15.75 15.35 19.78
N GLU A 824 -16.08 16.14 18.77
CA GLU A 824 -15.86 17.60 18.72
C GLU A 824 -16.63 18.34 19.84
N VAL A 825 -17.78 17.82 20.29
CA VAL A 825 -18.58 18.37 21.40
C VAL A 825 -17.98 18.00 22.76
N LEU A 826 -17.26 16.88 22.82
CA LEU A 826 -16.58 16.39 24.03
C LEU A 826 -15.20 17.04 24.23
N GLN A 827 -14.67 17.74 23.23
CA GLN A 827 -13.35 18.39 23.20
C GLN A 827 -13.24 19.54 24.22
N GLN A 828 -12.09 19.63 24.89
CA GLN A 828 -11.80 20.71 25.85
C GLN A 828 -10.58 21.54 25.40
N PRO A 829 -10.42 22.79 25.87
CA PRO A 829 -9.27 23.64 25.52
C PRO A 829 -7.92 22.96 25.78
N VAL A 830 -7.81 22.16 26.85
CA VAL A 830 -6.61 21.38 27.18
C VAL A 830 -6.25 20.33 26.11
N ASP A 831 -7.22 19.79 25.37
CA ASP A 831 -6.98 18.84 24.29
C ASP A 831 -6.51 19.55 23.02
N ILE A 832 -6.99 20.77 22.79
CA ILE A 832 -6.54 21.66 21.71
C ILE A 832 -5.10 22.15 22.01
N GLU A 833 -4.80 22.54 23.24
CA GLU A 833 -3.45 22.93 23.68
C GLU A 833 -2.43 21.79 23.58
N LYS A 834 -2.85 20.55 23.91
CA LYS A 834 -2.03 19.34 23.71
C LYS A 834 -1.91 18.98 22.23
N GLY A 835 -3.01 19.06 21.48
CA GLY A 835 -3.11 18.69 20.07
C GLY A 835 -2.39 19.65 19.12
N GLY A 836 -2.19 20.90 19.55
CA GLY A 836 -1.41 21.91 18.85
C GLY A 836 -1.97 22.34 17.49
N PRO A 837 -1.24 23.20 16.74
CA PRO A 837 -1.70 23.72 15.46
C PRO A 837 -1.77 22.67 14.33
N GLN A 838 -1.30 21.44 14.57
CA GLN A 838 -1.43 20.31 13.64
C GLN A 838 -2.75 19.54 13.79
N GLY A 839 -3.53 19.81 14.84
CA GLY A 839 -4.90 19.31 14.97
C GLY A 839 -5.03 17.89 15.55
N PHE A 840 -4.13 17.46 16.43
CA PHE A 840 -4.27 16.18 17.16
C PHE A 840 -5.28 16.23 18.33
N ALA A 841 -6.16 17.23 18.37
CA ALA A 841 -7.09 17.45 19.48
C ALA A 841 -8.06 16.26 19.67
N ASP A 842 -8.47 15.62 18.59
CA ASP A 842 -9.34 14.44 18.56
C ASP A 842 -8.71 13.26 19.33
N TYR A 843 -7.40 13.01 19.15
CA TYR A 843 -6.67 11.97 19.87
C TYR A 843 -6.63 12.24 21.39
N PHE A 844 -6.29 13.46 21.79
CA PHE A 844 -6.25 13.82 23.21
C PHE A 844 -7.65 13.85 23.83
N THR A 845 -8.67 14.24 23.07
CA THR A 845 -10.08 14.18 23.48
C THR A 845 -10.50 12.74 23.72
N ALA A 846 -10.32 11.85 22.74
CA ALA A 846 -10.66 10.44 22.86
C ALA A 846 -9.96 9.79 24.06
N HIS A 847 -8.66 10.03 24.23
CA HIS A 847 -7.90 9.54 25.39
C HIS A 847 -8.43 10.08 26.73
N ARG A 848 -8.69 11.39 26.84
CA ARG A 848 -9.20 11.99 28.09
C ARG A 848 -10.60 11.49 28.44
N VAL A 849 -11.47 11.35 27.44
CA VAL A 849 -12.85 10.86 27.61
C VAL A 849 -12.87 9.36 27.94
N ALA A 850 -11.96 8.57 27.35
CA ALA A 850 -11.78 7.16 27.69
C ALA A 850 -11.23 6.94 29.12
N GLU A 851 -10.38 7.82 29.65
CA GLU A 851 -9.91 7.72 31.04
C GLU A 851 -10.92 8.22 32.07
N SER A 852 -11.45 9.44 31.87
CA SER A 852 -12.27 10.15 32.86
C SER A 852 -13.65 9.53 33.16
N GLY A 853 -14.08 8.52 32.37
CA GLY A 853 -15.45 8.02 32.37
C GLY A 853 -15.97 7.52 33.72
N ARG A 854 -16.93 8.28 34.27
CA ARG A 854 -17.91 7.89 35.31
C ARG A 854 -19.23 7.35 34.74
N LYS A 855 -19.52 7.56 33.45
CA LYS A 855 -20.77 7.18 32.77
C LYS A 855 -20.80 5.74 32.24
N VAL A 856 -19.63 5.12 32.01
CA VAL A 856 -19.50 3.89 31.21
C VAL A 856 -19.15 2.70 32.11
N THR A 857 -19.77 1.55 31.89
CA THR A 857 -19.47 0.30 32.63
C THR A 857 -18.01 -0.12 32.42
N GLY A 858 -17.38 -0.69 33.45
CA GLY A 858 -15.94 -1.04 33.39
C GLY A 858 -15.59 -2.00 32.26
N SER A 859 -16.50 -2.92 31.94
CA SER A 859 -16.42 -3.85 30.80
C SER A 859 -16.47 -3.14 29.45
N PHE A 860 -17.44 -2.24 29.21
CA PHE A 860 -17.52 -1.49 27.96
C PHE A 860 -16.36 -0.51 27.82
N LYS A 861 -15.95 0.15 28.91
CA LYS A 861 -14.76 1.00 28.98
C LYS A 861 -13.49 0.25 28.56
N ALA A 862 -13.33 -1.01 28.97
CA ALA A 862 -12.21 -1.86 28.54
C ALA A 862 -12.25 -2.16 27.03
N ILE A 863 -13.41 -2.46 26.47
CA ILE A 863 -13.59 -2.69 25.02
C ILE A 863 -13.22 -1.42 24.21
N ILE A 864 -13.72 -0.25 24.63
CA ILE A 864 -13.41 1.05 24.01
C ILE A 864 -11.90 1.30 23.99
N LYS A 865 -11.20 1.08 25.12
CA LYS A 865 -9.75 1.23 25.19
C LYS A 865 -9.03 0.30 24.21
N LYS A 866 -9.41 -0.98 24.11
CA LYS A 866 -8.78 -1.92 23.17
C LYS A 866 -8.90 -1.47 21.71
N CYS A 867 -10.05 -0.92 21.32
CA CYS A 867 -10.23 -0.32 20.00
C CYS A 867 -9.33 0.92 19.79
N LEU A 868 -9.36 1.88 20.72
CA LEU A 868 -8.58 3.13 20.61
C LEU A 868 -7.05 2.90 20.56
N TYR A 869 -6.53 1.99 21.39
CA TYR A 869 -5.09 1.75 21.51
C TYR A 869 -4.59 0.57 20.65
N CYS A 870 -5.48 -0.19 20.01
CA CYS A 870 -5.16 -1.47 19.36
C CYS A 870 -4.41 -2.43 20.29
N ASP A 871 -4.91 -2.57 21.53
CA ASP A 871 -4.26 -3.38 22.58
C ASP A 871 -4.88 -4.79 22.67
N PHE A 872 -4.37 -5.68 21.81
CA PHE A 872 -4.80 -7.08 21.72
C PHE A 872 -3.68 -8.08 22.02
N GLY A 873 -2.43 -7.62 22.18
CA GLY A 873 -1.25 -8.47 22.30
C GLY A 873 -0.79 -9.10 20.97
N HIS A 874 -1.17 -8.50 19.84
CA HIS A 874 -0.76 -8.87 18.48
C HIS A 874 -0.09 -7.66 17.80
N ASP A 875 0.35 -7.83 16.55
CA ASP A 875 0.71 -6.72 15.68
C ASP A 875 -0.50 -5.78 15.44
N SER A 876 -0.27 -4.65 14.76
CA SER A 876 -1.31 -3.64 14.50
C SER A 876 -1.96 -3.74 13.11
N ASP A 877 -1.62 -4.75 12.30
CA ASP A 877 -2.21 -4.94 10.98
C ASP A 877 -3.48 -5.80 11.09
N PHE A 878 -4.62 -5.24 10.67
CA PHE A 878 -5.89 -5.94 10.72
C PHE A 878 -6.03 -7.04 9.64
N MET A 879 -5.03 -7.20 8.77
CA MET A 879 -4.84 -8.40 7.96
C MET A 879 -4.34 -9.62 8.75
N SER A 880 -3.79 -9.41 9.96
CA SER A 880 -3.26 -10.48 10.82
C SER A 880 -4.40 -11.33 11.41
N PRO A 881 -4.47 -12.65 11.13
CA PRO A 881 -5.53 -13.52 11.67
C PRO A 881 -5.55 -13.54 13.21
N GLY A 882 -4.39 -13.34 13.85
CA GLY A 882 -4.30 -13.22 15.31
C GLY A 882 -5.01 -11.96 15.83
N LEU A 883 -4.82 -10.81 15.19
CA LEU A 883 -5.54 -9.58 15.54
C LEU A 883 -7.04 -9.70 15.25
N GLN A 884 -7.43 -10.31 14.12
CA GLN A 884 -8.85 -10.55 13.79
C GLN A 884 -9.54 -11.46 14.83
N GLN A 885 -8.88 -12.55 15.23
CA GLN A 885 -9.41 -13.50 16.21
C GLN A 885 -9.48 -12.88 17.62
N ALA A 886 -8.44 -12.16 18.04
CA ALA A 886 -8.44 -11.41 19.30
C ALA A 886 -9.53 -10.33 19.32
N PHE A 887 -9.68 -9.56 18.23
CA PHE A 887 -10.74 -8.57 18.08
C PHE A 887 -12.13 -9.20 18.16
N TYR A 888 -12.36 -10.34 17.50
CA TYR A 888 -13.65 -11.05 17.56
C TYR A 888 -14.00 -11.46 19.00
N TYR A 889 -13.14 -12.18 19.72
CA TYR A 889 -13.48 -12.64 21.08
C TYR A 889 -13.42 -11.52 22.14
N GLU A 890 -12.51 -10.54 22.00
CA GLU A 890 -12.27 -9.50 23.01
C GLU A 890 -13.09 -8.20 22.78
N VAL A 891 -13.60 -7.94 21.56
CA VAL A 891 -14.55 -6.84 21.24
C VAL A 891 -15.95 -7.36 20.96
N ILE A 892 -16.16 -8.14 19.89
CA ILE A 892 -17.51 -8.56 19.46
C ILE A 892 -18.14 -9.47 20.51
N GLY A 893 -17.47 -10.56 20.89
CA GLY A 893 -17.87 -11.45 21.98
C GLY A 893 -17.77 -10.81 23.38
N GLY A 894 -17.28 -9.57 23.48
CA GLY A 894 -17.41 -8.71 24.65
C GLY A 894 -18.72 -7.92 24.65
N LEU A 895 -19.07 -7.31 23.50
CA LEU A 895 -20.31 -6.57 23.28
C LEU A 895 -21.53 -7.50 23.32
N GLU A 896 -21.47 -8.69 22.75
CA GLU A 896 -22.54 -9.71 22.82
C GLU A 896 -22.90 -10.09 24.26
N LYS A 897 -21.89 -10.23 25.12
CA LYS A 897 -22.06 -10.52 26.57
C LYS A 897 -22.60 -9.32 27.35
N LEU A 898 -22.56 -8.11 26.78
CA LEU A 898 -23.19 -6.92 27.35
C LEU A 898 -24.63 -6.78 26.82
N GLU A 899 -24.85 -7.00 25.53
CA GLU A 899 -26.18 -6.98 24.90
C GLU A 899 -27.11 -8.01 25.52
N ALA A 900 -26.65 -9.27 25.70
CA ALA A 900 -27.43 -10.33 26.35
C ALA A 900 -27.82 -9.96 27.80
N LYS A 901 -26.87 -9.44 28.58
CA LYS A 901 -27.14 -8.98 29.97
C LYS A 901 -28.08 -7.78 30.03
N LEU A 902 -28.14 -6.97 28.98
CA LEU A 902 -29.06 -5.84 28.84
C LEU A 902 -30.39 -6.23 28.16
N GLN A 903 -30.57 -7.52 27.84
CA GLN A 903 -31.80 -8.12 27.37
C GLN A 903 -32.48 -8.99 28.47
N GLU A 904 -31.74 -9.31 29.53
CA GLU A 904 -32.21 -9.97 30.77
C GLU A 904 -32.69 -8.97 31.84
N ILE A 905 -32.62 -7.65 31.57
CA ILE A 905 -32.94 -6.52 32.47
C ILE A 905 -34.02 -5.65 31.85
#